data_AF-A0A3B9RPA5-F1
#
_entry.id   AF-A0A3B9RPA5-F1
#
_cell.length_a   1.000
_cell.length_b   1.000
_cell.length_c   1.000
_cell.angle_alpha   90.00
_cell.angle_beta   90.00
_cell.angle_gamma   90.00
#
_symmetry.space_group_name_H-M   'P 1'
#
loop_
_entity.id
_entity.type
_entity.pdbx_description
1 polymer ?
#
loop_
_entity_poly.entity_id
_entity_poly.type
_entity_poly.pdbx_seq_one_letter_code
_entity_poly.pdbx_strand_id
1 'polypeptide(L)'
;MNRRRITIVLCTILPLFLMGCQTYTAAKGKAAIQPTASVAEEKTITKYSVLQEENEALLREEALQEQQEQAALVEQQQAERDKRIAFLTEREQELESSLTTLNSRLKEATKENQQLVDSLTELTMEKEEILLDTQLSSQESAQRIEQLNAQNAERIEELKQQNTKLANEMLELQSMIEENQTLQQEQITERLRLEQEQEALLSEQEKQRNSAWQELSDERDVLASENHVLRAQIEELKQQNTQLATEISELKSLIKENQTLQQEQQAKMLRLEQEQEDLLSEQEGQRNVAYQELSDESDTLASENSMLKAQVEELKQQNVQLANEISELKSLIEENQTLQQEQEALLSEQEGQRNVAYRELSDERDALSSEVRMLKAQLEEKTLTIEEKIRLEQLRSDEIQRLEQERLAKRLEQEAKEKRIASQAEEKRLALEKEWRQIPPLDQITYPRLYKTEMPTSLAQEGETLRALMLPLDDVPWKDSKIVTEVHQSIQDLGVPIVFVTGHMENVIALVREMRSNAAIFSTGAIITSFPIQELSAFGAEIQYQEKKNLRLIVANLPEYQVVEAFARNGGWQATQKKLSESRLNQMKGIVGEGSLTVATLLGASLYEPSYRDWNTFSPVAYRQVDYLWPLSDFLENEGFYDTYRLTHFSEATNAGNTLITPTWSERVDFIYSRKILPLESAMLTIGGESAPDERGISRFGVLGTFLVP
;
A
#
# COMPACT_ATOMS: atom_id res chain seq x y z
N MET A 1 -46.67 -49.53 -27.31
CA MET A 1 -47.60 -50.11 -28.31
C MET A 1 -46.81 -50.55 -29.54
N ASN A 2 -46.91 -51.83 -29.87
CA ASN A 2 -46.76 -52.51 -31.19
C ASN A 2 -45.52 -52.22 -32.06
N ARG A 3 -44.56 -53.16 -32.17
CA ARG A 3 -44.55 -54.47 -32.92
C ARG A 3 -44.33 -54.33 -34.42
N ARG A 4 -43.18 -54.85 -34.92
CA ARG A 4 -43.03 -56.01 -35.84
C ARG A 4 -41.60 -56.01 -36.44
N ARG A 5 -40.78 -57.01 -36.09
CA ARG A 5 -40.47 -58.25 -36.85
C ARG A 5 -39.62 -58.01 -38.11
N ILE A 6 -38.40 -58.55 -38.15
CA ILE A 6 -38.00 -59.77 -38.89
C ILE A 6 -36.48 -59.95 -38.70
N THR A 7 -36.09 -61.14 -38.22
CA THR A 7 -34.70 -61.59 -38.04
C THR A 7 -34.64 -63.04 -38.53
N ILE A 8 -33.43 -63.47 -38.90
CA ILE A 8 -32.95 -64.83 -39.15
C ILE A 8 -32.97 -65.22 -40.64
N VAL A 9 -31.79 -65.46 -41.24
CA VAL A 9 -31.25 -66.80 -41.62
C VAL A 9 -29.75 -66.66 -41.94
N LEU A 10 -28.88 -67.51 -41.36
CA LEU A 10 -27.99 -68.48 -42.06
C LEU A 10 -26.80 -68.92 -41.19
N CYS A 11 -26.86 -70.16 -40.68
CA CYS A 11 -25.72 -70.97 -40.26
C CYS A 11 -25.70 -72.28 -41.07
N THR A 12 -24.60 -72.51 -41.78
CA THR A 12 -23.82 -73.75 -41.97
C THR A 12 -24.50 -75.14 -41.84
N ILE A 13 -24.29 -76.02 -42.83
CA ILE A 13 -23.50 -77.29 -42.78
C ILE A 13 -23.74 -78.13 -44.06
N LEU A 14 -22.65 -78.76 -44.52
CA LEU A 14 -22.37 -79.65 -45.66
C LEU A 14 -23.07 -81.06 -45.55
N PRO A 15 -22.82 -82.06 -46.44
CA PRO A 15 -23.48 -82.45 -47.72
C PRO A 15 -24.26 -83.80 -47.66
N LEU A 16 -24.91 -84.23 -48.76
CA LEU A 16 -24.95 -85.64 -49.26
C LEU A 16 -25.85 -85.81 -50.53
N PHE A 17 -25.24 -86.36 -51.59
CA PHE A 17 -25.71 -87.33 -52.61
C PHE A 17 -27.12 -87.27 -53.27
N LEU A 18 -27.05 -87.20 -54.62
CA LEU A 18 -27.74 -88.00 -55.65
C LEU A 18 -29.07 -87.57 -56.32
N MET A 19 -28.96 -87.58 -57.66
CA MET A 19 -29.89 -88.10 -58.70
C MET A 19 -30.76 -87.12 -59.50
N GLY A 20 -30.44 -87.09 -60.82
CA GLY A 20 -31.37 -86.95 -61.97
C GLY A 20 -31.69 -85.51 -62.40
N CYS A 21 -31.78 -85.14 -63.68
CA CYS A 21 -31.78 -85.89 -64.93
C CYS A 21 -31.69 -84.89 -66.13
N GLN A 22 -31.05 -85.35 -67.22
CA GLN A 22 -31.43 -85.10 -68.64
C GLN A 22 -31.19 -83.67 -69.22
N THR A 23 -30.74 -83.41 -70.46
CA THR A 23 -30.70 -84.21 -71.70
C THR A 23 -29.95 -83.52 -72.87
N TYR A 24 -29.48 -84.36 -73.82
CA TYR A 24 -29.38 -84.21 -75.30
C TYR A 24 -28.33 -83.31 -76.00
N THR A 25 -27.39 -83.93 -76.73
CA THR A 25 -27.37 -84.17 -78.21
C THR A 25 -25.94 -84.59 -78.66
N ALA A 26 -25.63 -85.09 -79.85
CA ALA A 26 -26.11 -86.18 -80.69
C ALA A 26 -25.17 -86.27 -81.93
N ALA A 27 -24.88 -87.50 -82.39
CA ALA A 27 -24.77 -87.90 -83.80
C ALA A 27 -23.40 -88.07 -84.54
N LYS A 28 -23.23 -89.33 -85.01
CA LYS A 28 -22.63 -89.87 -86.28
C LYS A 28 -21.15 -90.32 -86.27
N GLY A 29 -20.79 -91.54 -86.69
CA GLY A 29 -21.59 -92.70 -87.15
C GLY A 29 -20.76 -93.83 -87.82
N LYS A 30 -21.46 -94.97 -88.04
CA LYS A 30 -21.21 -96.15 -88.92
C LYS A 30 -20.25 -97.27 -88.41
N ALA A 31 -20.71 -98.49 -88.09
CA ALA A 31 -21.28 -99.62 -88.91
C ALA A 31 -20.18 -100.45 -89.62
N ALA A 32 -20.21 -101.78 -89.83
CA ALA A 32 -21.08 -102.92 -89.51
C ALA A 32 -20.39 -104.23 -90.06
N ILE A 33 -20.64 -105.38 -89.41
CA ILE A 33 -20.92 -106.75 -89.94
C ILE A 33 -19.96 -107.44 -90.97
N GLN A 34 -19.68 -108.74 -90.74
CA GLN A 34 -18.99 -109.75 -91.58
C GLN A 34 -19.69 -110.01 -92.95
N PRO A 35 -19.07 -110.70 -93.96
CA PRO A 35 -19.25 -112.17 -94.11
C PRO A 35 -18.14 -112.93 -94.88
N THR A 36 -18.27 -114.26 -94.86
CA THR A 36 -17.50 -115.33 -95.54
C THR A 36 -17.94 -115.65 -97.00
N ALA A 37 -17.00 -116.27 -97.74
CA ALA A 37 -17.12 -117.34 -98.77
C ALA A 37 -17.42 -117.04 -100.26
N SER A 38 -16.54 -117.54 -101.15
CA SER A 38 -16.78 -118.39 -102.37
C SER A 38 -15.55 -118.36 -103.30
N VAL A 39 -14.81 -119.46 -103.53
CA VAL A 39 -14.95 -120.52 -104.57
C VAL A 39 -14.75 -120.04 -106.02
N ALA A 40 -13.75 -120.67 -106.68
CA ALA A 40 -13.60 -121.01 -108.13
C ALA A 40 -12.16 -120.69 -108.61
N GLU A 41 -11.26 -121.67 -108.66
CA GLU A 41 -10.99 -122.58 -109.79
C GLU A 41 -10.21 -121.96 -110.96
N GLU A 42 -9.01 -122.51 -111.16
CA GLU A 42 -8.41 -123.02 -112.42
C GLU A 42 -7.03 -122.48 -112.89
N LYS A 43 -6.20 -123.49 -113.21
CA LYS A 43 -5.21 -123.61 -114.30
C LYS A 43 -3.71 -123.28 -114.09
N THR A 44 -3.00 -124.38 -113.78
CA THR A 44 -1.87 -124.97 -114.55
C THR A 44 -0.58 -124.18 -114.80
N ILE A 45 0.45 -124.58 -114.05
CA ILE A 45 1.81 -125.02 -114.43
C ILE A 45 2.18 -124.86 -115.92
N THR A 46 3.23 -124.11 -116.22
CA THR A 46 4.28 -124.56 -117.17
C THR A 46 5.67 -124.14 -116.71
N LYS A 47 6.59 -125.10 -116.78
CA LYS A 47 8.00 -125.08 -116.35
C LYS A 47 8.79 -123.94 -117.02
N TYR A 48 9.42 -123.04 -116.26
CA TYR A 48 10.77 -122.51 -116.52
C TYR A 48 11.22 -121.64 -115.32
N SER A 49 12.52 -121.71 -115.02
CA SER A 49 13.32 -120.73 -114.25
C SER A 49 13.69 -121.08 -112.80
N VAL A 50 14.56 -122.09 -112.68
CA VAL A 50 15.50 -122.32 -111.55
C VAL A 50 16.56 -121.19 -111.46
N LEU A 51 16.17 -119.93 -111.71
CA LEU A 51 17.03 -118.74 -111.69
C LEU A 51 16.30 -117.48 -111.16
N GLN A 52 15.10 -117.62 -110.56
CA GLN A 52 14.29 -116.51 -110.06
C GLN A 52 14.06 -116.54 -108.53
N GLU A 53 14.26 -117.68 -107.86
CA GLU A 53 14.14 -117.83 -106.39
C GLU A 53 15.25 -117.12 -105.59
N GLU A 54 16.40 -116.81 -106.20
CA GLU A 54 17.49 -116.09 -105.53
C GLU A 54 17.23 -114.56 -105.47
N ASN A 55 16.41 -114.03 -106.39
CA ASN A 55 16.04 -112.61 -106.40
C ASN A 55 14.80 -112.32 -105.52
N GLU A 56 13.90 -113.30 -105.34
CA GLU A 56 12.75 -113.18 -104.44
C GLU A 56 13.11 -113.37 -102.96
N ALA A 57 14.21 -114.06 -102.65
CA ALA A 57 14.72 -114.16 -101.27
C ALA A 57 15.31 -112.82 -100.78
N LEU A 58 16.06 -112.12 -101.65
CA LEU A 58 16.67 -110.83 -101.35
C LEU A 58 15.60 -109.72 -101.19
N LEU A 59 14.55 -109.73 -102.02
CA LEU A 59 13.41 -108.81 -101.90
C LEU A 59 12.57 -109.04 -100.63
N ARG A 60 12.50 -110.27 -100.10
CA ARG A 60 11.81 -110.55 -98.84
C ARG A 60 12.61 -110.13 -97.62
N GLU A 61 13.93 -110.20 -97.68
CA GLU A 61 14.81 -109.73 -96.60
C GLU A 61 14.81 -108.19 -96.53
N GLU A 62 14.87 -107.52 -97.68
CA GLU A 62 14.78 -106.05 -97.78
C GLU A 62 13.39 -105.53 -97.35
N ALA A 63 12.30 -106.22 -97.73
CA ALA A 63 10.95 -105.88 -97.28
C ALA A 63 10.72 -106.11 -95.77
N LEU A 64 11.36 -107.12 -95.18
CA LEU A 64 11.28 -107.35 -93.72
C LEU A 64 12.07 -106.30 -92.94
N GLN A 65 13.20 -105.86 -93.50
CA GLN A 65 14.04 -104.83 -92.89
C GLN A 65 13.38 -103.44 -92.98
N GLU A 66 12.76 -103.09 -94.12
CA GLU A 66 11.93 -101.88 -94.24
C GLU A 66 10.72 -101.91 -93.30
N GLN A 67 10.08 -103.08 -93.10
CA GLN A 67 8.96 -103.20 -92.17
C GLN A 67 9.40 -103.02 -90.71
N GLN A 68 10.58 -103.51 -90.33
CA GLN A 68 11.14 -103.32 -89.00
C GLN A 68 11.61 -101.87 -88.76
N GLU A 69 12.20 -101.21 -89.77
CA GLU A 69 12.57 -99.80 -89.68
C GLU A 69 11.33 -98.88 -89.62
N GLN A 70 10.26 -99.19 -90.36
CA GLN A 70 8.99 -98.46 -90.24
C GLN A 70 8.33 -98.68 -88.88
N ALA A 71 8.37 -99.89 -88.32
CA ALA A 71 7.83 -100.17 -86.99
C ALA A 71 8.62 -99.42 -85.89
N ALA A 72 9.95 -99.41 -85.96
CA ALA A 72 10.80 -98.68 -85.02
C ALA A 72 10.61 -97.15 -85.12
N LEU A 73 10.43 -96.61 -86.33
CA LEU A 73 10.16 -95.18 -86.54
C LEU A 73 8.78 -94.78 -85.98
N VAL A 74 7.75 -95.62 -86.13
CA VAL A 74 6.42 -95.36 -85.55
C VAL A 74 6.47 -95.42 -84.02
N GLU A 75 7.21 -96.36 -83.44
CA GLU A 75 7.39 -96.46 -81.98
C GLU A 75 8.17 -95.26 -81.42
N GLN A 76 9.21 -94.79 -82.13
CA GLN A 76 9.95 -93.58 -81.77
C GLN A 76 9.05 -92.33 -81.85
N GLN A 77 8.23 -92.21 -82.90
CA GLN A 77 7.26 -91.11 -83.04
C GLN A 77 6.15 -91.17 -81.98
N GLN A 78 5.72 -92.35 -81.55
CA GLN A 78 4.76 -92.52 -80.46
C GLN A 78 5.39 -92.13 -79.11
N ALA A 79 6.60 -92.59 -78.81
CA ALA A 79 7.30 -92.21 -77.58
C ALA A 79 7.59 -90.70 -77.51
N GLU A 80 7.90 -90.05 -78.63
CA GLU A 80 8.10 -88.60 -78.69
C GLU A 80 6.78 -87.82 -78.54
N ARG A 81 5.69 -88.34 -79.12
CA ARG A 81 4.33 -87.81 -78.88
C ARG A 81 3.91 -87.93 -77.42
N ASP A 82 4.17 -89.06 -76.78
CA ASP A 82 3.81 -89.27 -75.38
C ASP A 82 4.60 -88.37 -74.44
N LYS A 83 5.90 -88.15 -74.72
CA LYS A 83 6.72 -87.15 -74.02
C LYS A 83 6.18 -85.73 -74.22
N ARG A 84 5.75 -85.39 -75.44
CA ARG A 84 5.15 -84.08 -75.76
C ARG A 84 3.82 -83.89 -75.02
N ILE A 85 2.97 -84.91 -74.98
CA ILE A 85 1.69 -84.90 -74.27
C ILE A 85 1.93 -84.73 -72.76
N ALA A 86 2.82 -85.54 -72.17
CA ALA A 86 3.16 -85.43 -70.76
C ALA A 86 3.67 -84.02 -70.38
N PHE A 87 4.57 -83.44 -71.19
CA PHE A 87 5.06 -82.08 -70.98
C PHE A 87 3.96 -81.01 -71.09
N LEU A 88 3.05 -81.15 -72.06
CA LEU A 88 1.92 -80.23 -72.21
C LEU A 88 0.94 -80.34 -71.06
N THR A 89 0.65 -81.55 -70.58
CA THR A 89 -0.22 -81.78 -69.42
C THR A 89 0.38 -81.21 -68.13
N GLU A 90 1.69 -81.37 -67.91
CA GLU A 90 2.39 -80.76 -66.77
C GLU A 90 2.35 -79.23 -66.84
N ARG A 91 2.55 -78.66 -68.03
CA ARG A 91 2.47 -77.21 -68.27
C ARG A 91 1.05 -76.67 -68.08
N GLU A 92 0.02 -77.40 -68.49
CA GLU A 92 -1.38 -77.05 -68.24
C GLU A 92 -1.70 -77.05 -66.74
N GLN A 93 -1.26 -78.06 -65.99
CA GLN A 93 -1.43 -78.10 -64.54
C GLN A 93 -0.70 -76.94 -63.83
N GLU A 94 0.50 -76.58 -64.28
CA GLU A 94 1.25 -75.44 -63.74
C GLU A 94 0.53 -74.11 -64.01
N LEU A 95 -0.03 -73.95 -65.21
CA LEU A 95 -0.82 -72.76 -65.57
C LEU A 95 -2.15 -72.68 -64.80
N GLU A 96 -2.84 -73.80 -64.59
CA GLU A 96 -4.07 -73.84 -63.77
C GLU A 96 -3.77 -73.51 -62.30
N SER A 97 -2.68 -74.03 -61.73
CA SER A 97 -2.26 -73.69 -60.37
C SER A 97 -1.86 -72.20 -60.24
N SER A 98 -1.24 -71.64 -61.27
CA SER A 98 -0.90 -70.22 -61.32
C SER A 98 -2.15 -69.34 -61.44
N LEU A 99 -3.12 -69.74 -62.28
CA LEU A 99 -4.40 -69.03 -62.45
C LEU A 99 -5.24 -69.06 -61.17
N THR A 100 -5.29 -70.20 -60.48
CA THR A 100 -5.99 -70.30 -59.18
C THR A 100 -5.35 -69.42 -58.12
N THR A 101 -4.01 -69.37 -58.06
CA THR A 101 -3.25 -68.49 -57.16
C THR A 101 -3.44 -67.00 -57.49
N LEU A 102 -3.49 -66.64 -58.78
CA LEU A 102 -3.77 -65.26 -59.20
C LEU A 102 -5.21 -64.85 -58.87
N ASN A 103 -6.17 -65.74 -59.07
CA ASN A 103 -7.57 -65.47 -58.73
C ASN A 103 -7.80 -65.33 -57.22
N SER A 104 -7.07 -66.07 -56.38
CA SER A 104 -7.16 -65.88 -54.92
C SER A 104 -6.57 -64.53 -54.51
N ARG A 105 -5.41 -64.15 -55.04
CA ARG A 105 -4.79 -62.83 -54.81
C ARG A 105 -5.65 -61.68 -55.30
N LEU A 106 -6.30 -61.83 -56.46
CA LEU A 106 -7.22 -60.82 -56.98
C LEU A 106 -8.42 -60.64 -56.04
N LYS A 107 -9.00 -61.74 -55.54
CA LYS A 107 -10.10 -61.67 -54.57
C LYS A 107 -9.68 -60.99 -53.26
N GLU A 108 -8.49 -61.30 -52.77
CA GLU A 108 -7.93 -60.67 -51.58
C GLU A 108 -7.71 -59.17 -51.78
N ALA A 109 -7.09 -58.78 -52.88
CA ALA A 109 -6.89 -57.36 -53.24
C ALA A 109 -8.23 -56.61 -53.43
N THR A 110 -9.26 -57.25 -54.00
CA THR A 110 -10.60 -56.63 -54.08
C THR A 110 -11.25 -56.44 -52.71
N LYS A 111 -11.01 -57.36 -51.78
CA LYS A 111 -11.52 -57.26 -50.41
C LYS A 111 -10.81 -56.14 -49.65
N GLU A 112 -9.48 -56.04 -49.78
CA GLU A 112 -8.70 -54.95 -49.18
C GLU A 112 -9.11 -53.58 -49.74
N ASN A 113 -9.27 -53.47 -51.06
CA ASN A 113 -9.75 -52.23 -51.67
C ASN A 113 -11.17 -51.87 -51.20
N GLN A 114 -12.06 -52.84 -51.04
CA GLN A 114 -13.38 -52.57 -50.50
C GLN A 114 -13.31 -52.06 -49.06
N GLN A 115 -12.46 -52.66 -48.22
CA GLN A 115 -12.25 -52.20 -46.85
C GLN A 115 -11.69 -50.77 -46.80
N LEU A 116 -10.75 -50.43 -47.68
CA LEU A 116 -10.22 -49.06 -47.78
C LEU A 116 -11.28 -48.06 -48.23
N VAL A 117 -12.16 -48.44 -49.17
CA VAL A 117 -13.28 -47.60 -49.60
C VAL A 117 -14.24 -47.36 -48.43
N ASP A 118 -14.58 -48.42 -47.68
CA ASP A 118 -15.49 -48.32 -46.53
C ASP A 118 -14.88 -47.39 -45.45
N SER A 119 -13.59 -47.54 -45.12
CA SER A 119 -12.89 -46.65 -44.19
C SER A 119 -12.79 -45.20 -44.68
N LEU A 120 -12.60 -44.99 -45.99
CA LEU A 120 -12.61 -43.64 -46.58
C LEU A 120 -14.00 -42.99 -46.47
N THR A 121 -15.07 -43.76 -46.67
CA THR A 121 -16.43 -43.25 -46.48
C THR A 121 -16.72 -42.89 -45.03
N GLU A 122 -16.31 -43.72 -44.06
CA GLU A 122 -16.44 -43.40 -42.63
C GLU A 122 -15.69 -42.13 -42.26
N LEU A 123 -14.42 -41.99 -42.67
CA LEU A 123 -13.63 -40.78 -42.41
C LEU A 123 -14.20 -39.53 -43.08
N THR A 124 -14.84 -39.69 -44.24
CA THR A 124 -15.49 -38.56 -44.93
C THR A 124 -16.73 -38.10 -44.17
N MET A 125 -17.53 -39.03 -43.64
CA MET A 125 -18.68 -38.71 -42.80
C MET A 125 -18.25 -38.04 -41.48
N GLU A 126 -17.22 -38.57 -40.81
CA GLU A 126 -16.68 -37.98 -39.58
C GLU A 126 -16.14 -36.56 -39.82
N LYS A 127 -15.47 -36.34 -40.95
CA LYS A 127 -15.01 -35.00 -41.35
C LYS A 127 -16.16 -34.02 -41.56
N GLU A 128 -17.26 -34.45 -42.19
CA GLU A 128 -18.44 -33.62 -42.42
C GLU A 128 -19.15 -33.28 -41.10
N GLU A 129 -19.23 -34.23 -40.17
CA GLU A 129 -19.77 -34.02 -38.82
C GLU A 129 -18.95 -33.00 -38.03
N ILE A 130 -17.62 -33.16 -37.99
CA ILE A 130 -16.72 -32.20 -37.33
C ILE A 130 -16.82 -30.81 -37.95
N LEU A 131 -16.95 -30.73 -39.28
CA LEU A 131 -17.08 -29.44 -39.98
C LEU A 131 -18.39 -28.75 -39.59
N LEU A 132 -19.49 -29.50 -39.49
CA LEU A 132 -20.80 -28.97 -39.10
C LEU A 132 -20.77 -28.48 -37.65
N ASP A 133 -20.21 -29.25 -36.72
CA ASP A 133 -20.07 -28.86 -35.33
C ASP A 133 -19.18 -27.62 -35.16
N THR A 134 -18.09 -27.54 -35.93
CA THR A 134 -17.22 -26.36 -35.93
C THR A 134 -17.94 -25.13 -36.46
N GLN A 135 -18.75 -25.27 -37.52
CA GLN A 135 -19.57 -24.17 -38.05
C GLN A 135 -20.61 -23.72 -37.03
N LEU A 136 -21.31 -24.65 -36.38
CA LEU A 136 -22.31 -24.33 -35.35
C LEU A 136 -21.68 -23.58 -34.18
N SER A 137 -20.54 -24.06 -33.67
CA SER A 137 -19.79 -23.42 -32.59
C SER A 137 -19.28 -22.02 -32.97
N SER A 138 -18.82 -21.86 -34.22
CA SER A 138 -18.40 -20.55 -34.73
C SER A 138 -19.58 -19.56 -34.84
N GLN A 139 -20.77 -20.04 -35.17
CA GLN A 139 -21.98 -19.22 -35.25
C GLN A 139 -22.49 -18.81 -33.86
N GLU A 140 -22.46 -19.72 -32.89
CA GLU A 140 -22.81 -19.43 -31.50
C GLU A 140 -21.84 -18.41 -30.87
N SER A 141 -20.55 -18.55 -31.13
CA SER A 141 -19.55 -17.58 -30.65
C SER A 141 -19.73 -16.19 -31.30
N ALA A 142 -20.04 -16.11 -32.59
CA ALA A 142 -20.35 -14.85 -33.26
C ALA A 142 -21.60 -14.17 -32.67
N GLN A 143 -22.66 -14.93 -32.42
CA GLN A 143 -23.88 -14.41 -31.77
C GLN A 143 -23.60 -13.91 -30.34
N ARG A 144 -22.75 -14.63 -29.58
CA ARG A 144 -22.35 -14.22 -28.24
C ARG A 144 -21.53 -12.93 -28.24
N ILE A 145 -20.64 -12.76 -29.21
CA ILE A 145 -19.88 -11.52 -29.41
C ILE A 145 -20.82 -10.36 -29.75
N GLU A 146 -21.81 -10.58 -30.62
CA GLU A 146 -22.80 -9.56 -30.98
C GLU A 146 -23.65 -9.14 -29.77
N GLN A 147 -24.11 -10.09 -28.96
CA GLN A 147 -24.83 -9.82 -27.71
C GLN A 147 -23.97 -9.03 -26.71
N LEU A 148 -22.71 -9.41 -26.52
CA LEU A 148 -21.77 -8.69 -25.65
C LEU A 148 -21.51 -7.27 -26.17
N ASN A 149 -21.38 -7.08 -27.48
CA ASN A 149 -21.20 -5.76 -28.07
C ASN A 149 -22.45 -4.87 -27.87
N ALA A 150 -23.66 -5.44 -27.98
CA ALA A 150 -24.89 -4.72 -27.69
C ALA A 150 -24.99 -4.31 -26.21
N GLN A 151 -24.67 -5.21 -25.29
CA GLN A 151 -24.63 -4.92 -23.84
C GLN A 151 -23.57 -3.86 -23.50
N ASN A 152 -22.39 -3.95 -24.12
CA ASN A 152 -21.33 -2.97 -23.94
C ASN A 152 -21.75 -1.59 -24.47
N ALA A 153 -22.44 -1.52 -25.60
CA ALA A 153 -22.96 -0.26 -26.15
C ALA A 153 -24.00 0.39 -25.21
N GLU A 154 -24.91 -0.40 -24.65
CA GLU A 154 -25.88 0.06 -23.65
C GLU A 154 -25.17 0.59 -22.39
N ARG A 155 -24.19 -0.15 -21.88
CA ARG A 155 -23.41 0.26 -20.70
C ARG A 155 -22.56 1.51 -20.95
N ILE A 156 -22.02 1.69 -22.16
CA ILE A 156 -21.33 2.92 -22.55
C ILE A 156 -22.31 4.10 -22.51
N GLU A 157 -23.56 3.92 -22.95
CA GLU A 157 -24.55 4.98 -22.94
C GLU A 157 -25.01 5.32 -21.51
N GLU A 158 -25.21 4.31 -20.65
CA GLU A 158 -25.45 4.52 -19.21
C GLU A 158 -24.31 5.29 -18.54
N LEU A 159 -23.05 4.93 -18.85
CA LEU A 159 -21.88 5.63 -18.31
C LEU A 159 -21.80 7.07 -18.82
N LYS A 160 -22.16 7.36 -20.08
CA LYS A 160 -22.26 8.74 -20.57
C LYS A 160 -23.32 9.52 -19.80
N GLN A 161 -24.49 8.94 -19.57
CA GLN A 161 -25.55 9.59 -18.80
C GLN A 161 -25.10 9.88 -17.36
N GLN A 162 -24.44 8.92 -16.71
CA GLN A 162 -23.85 9.12 -15.38
C GLN A 162 -22.79 10.22 -15.37
N ASN A 163 -21.90 10.25 -16.36
CA ASN A 163 -20.90 11.30 -16.48
C ASN A 163 -21.51 12.68 -16.71
N THR A 164 -22.59 12.78 -17.51
CA THR A 164 -23.31 14.05 -17.67
C THR A 164 -23.99 14.50 -16.38
N LYS A 165 -24.54 13.57 -15.60
CA LYS A 165 -25.13 13.88 -14.29
C LYS A 165 -24.06 14.36 -13.31
N LEU A 166 -22.93 13.67 -13.24
CA LEU A 166 -21.80 14.04 -12.40
C LEU A 166 -21.22 15.42 -12.79
N ALA A 167 -21.11 15.71 -14.09
CA ALA A 167 -20.67 17.02 -14.57
C ALA A 167 -21.62 18.15 -14.15
N ASN A 168 -22.93 17.91 -14.16
CA ASN A 168 -23.92 18.89 -13.67
C ASN A 168 -23.81 19.08 -12.14
N GLU A 169 -23.65 17.99 -11.38
CA GLU A 169 -23.43 18.06 -9.92
C GLU A 169 -22.13 18.80 -9.58
N MET A 170 -21.07 18.62 -10.37
CA MET A 170 -19.82 19.37 -10.22
C MET A 170 -20.01 20.88 -10.46
N LEU A 171 -20.79 21.27 -11.47
CA LEU A 171 -21.10 22.67 -11.74
C LEU A 171 -21.90 23.30 -10.59
N GLU A 172 -22.85 22.56 -10.01
CA GLU A 172 -23.63 23.01 -8.85
C GLU A 172 -22.75 23.19 -7.60
N LEU A 173 -21.87 22.22 -7.33
CA LEU A 173 -20.88 22.32 -6.25
C LEU A 173 -19.92 23.51 -6.46
N GLN A 174 -19.48 23.76 -7.69
CA GLN A 174 -18.63 24.89 -8.01
C GLN A 174 -19.34 26.23 -7.75
N SER A 175 -20.61 26.33 -8.13
CA SER A 175 -21.45 27.49 -7.79
C SER A 175 -21.59 27.69 -6.28
N MET A 176 -21.78 26.62 -5.51
CA MET A 176 -21.85 26.70 -4.04
C MET A 176 -20.52 27.10 -3.41
N ILE A 177 -19.39 26.70 -4.00
CA ILE A 177 -18.05 27.11 -3.53
C ILE A 177 -17.85 28.61 -3.77
N GLU A 178 -18.22 29.11 -4.95
CA GLU A 178 -18.15 30.54 -5.26
C GLU A 178 -19.04 31.36 -4.32
N GLU A 179 -20.26 30.91 -4.04
CA GLU A 179 -21.17 31.57 -3.09
C GLU A 179 -20.57 31.59 -1.66
N ASN A 180 -20.03 30.47 -1.19
CA ASN A 180 -19.37 30.42 0.12
C ASN A 180 -18.12 31.32 0.19
N GLN A 181 -17.35 31.42 -0.89
CA GLN A 181 -16.20 32.32 -0.96
C GLN A 181 -16.66 33.78 -0.87
N THR A 182 -17.73 34.16 -1.57
CA THR A 182 -18.30 35.52 -1.43
C THR A 182 -18.79 35.80 -0.01
N LEU A 183 -19.48 34.84 0.63
CA LEU A 183 -19.93 34.98 2.01
C LEU A 183 -18.77 35.13 3.00
N GLN A 184 -17.68 34.36 2.81
CA GLN A 184 -16.48 34.50 3.62
C GLN A 184 -15.81 35.87 3.43
N GLN A 185 -15.75 36.40 2.20
CA GLN A 185 -15.22 37.74 1.95
C GLN A 185 -16.07 38.83 2.62
N GLU A 186 -17.40 38.70 2.59
CA GLU A 186 -18.29 39.62 3.32
C GLU A 186 -18.07 39.56 4.83
N GLN A 187 -17.92 38.36 5.41
CA GLN A 187 -17.62 38.18 6.83
C GLN A 187 -16.27 38.79 7.22
N ILE A 188 -15.22 38.61 6.40
CA ILE A 188 -13.91 39.22 6.62
C ILE A 188 -14.03 40.75 6.58
N THR A 189 -14.78 41.29 5.62
CA THR A 189 -14.98 42.74 5.47
C THR A 189 -15.70 43.32 6.67
N GLU A 190 -16.77 42.67 7.16
CA GLU A 190 -17.49 43.14 8.34
C GLU A 190 -16.65 43.02 9.61
N ARG A 191 -15.84 41.96 9.75
CA ARG A 191 -14.90 41.82 10.87
C ARG A 191 -13.87 42.95 10.88
N LEU A 192 -13.31 43.29 9.73
CA LEU A 192 -12.36 44.40 9.60
C LEU A 192 -13.00 45.75 9.98
N ARG A 193 -14.28 45.95 9.59
CA ARG A 193 -15.06 47.15 9.95
C ARG A 193 -15.24 47.26 11.46
N LEU A 194 -15.58 46.14 12.13
CA LEU A 194 -15.76 46.09 13.59
C LEU A 194 -14.43 46.29 14.33
N GLU A 195 -13.32 45.75 13.83
CA GLU A 195 -11.99 45.96 14.39
C GLU A 195 -11.57 47.44 14.31
N GLN A 196 -11.79 48.09 13.16
CA GLN A 196 -11.56 49.54 13.01
C GLN A 196 -12.44 50.37 13.96
N GLU A 197 -13.70 49.99 14.16
CA GLU A 197 -14.60 50.67 15.09
C GLU A 197 -14.15 50.49 16.54
N GLN A 198 -13.66 49.30 16.91
CA GLN A 198 -13.07 49.04 18.23
C GLN A 198 -11.78 49.84 18.47
N GLU A 199 -10.88 49.91 17.49
CA GLU A 199 -9.65 50.71 17.58
C GLU A 199 -9.96 52.20 17.76
N ALA A 200 -10.95 52.73 17.02
CA ALA A 200 -11.39 54.12 17.18
C ALA A 200 -11.94 54.37 18.60
N LEU A 201 -12.72 53.43 19.14
CA LEU A 201 -13.28 53.52 20.50
C LEU A 201 -12.19 53.45 21.58
N LEU A 202 -11.19 52.58 21.41
CA LEU A 202 -10.01 52.49 22.28
C LEU A 202 -9.19 53.78 22.24
N SER A 203 -8.93 54.31 21.05
CA SER A 203 -8.22 55.59 20.88
C SER A 203 -8.95 56.75 21.58
N GLU A 204 -10.28 56.80 21.49
CA GLU A 204 -11.10 57.81 22.17
C GLU A 204 -11.03 57.65 23.71
N GLN A 205 -11.11 56.41 24.21
CA GLN A 205 -10.96 56.10 25.64
C GLN A 205 -9.57 56.48 26.17
N GLU A 206 -8.49 56.18 25.42
CA GLU A 206 -7.15 56.56 25.82
C GLU A 206 -6.98 58.08 25.88
N LYS A 207 -7.56 58.80 24.93
CA LYS A 207 -7.55 60.27 24.92
C LYS A 207 -8.28 60.84 26.14
N GLN A 208 -9.44 60.28 26.50
CA GLN A 208 -10.18 60.66 27.70
C GLN A 208 -9.39 60.34 28.98
N ARG A 209 -8.80 59.14 29.06
CA ARG A 209 -7.97 58.71 30.20
C ARG A 209 -6.77 59.64 30.40
N ASN A 210 -6.08 60.00 29.31
CA ASN A 210 -4.92 60.88 29.37
C ASN A 210 -5.31 62.30 29.79
N SER A 211 -6.46 62.81 29.32
CA SER A 211 -7.01 64.10 29.77
C SER A 211 -7.32 64.09 31.28
N ALA A 212 -7.98 63.03 31.77
CA ALA A 212 -8.29 62.89 33.20
C ALA A 212 -7.03 62.76 34.07
N TRP A 213 -6.00 62.05 33.58
CA TRP A 213 -4.71 61.98 34.26
C TRP A 213 -4.00 63.33 34.34
N GLN A 214 -4.11 64.14 33.28
CA GLN A 214 -3.55 65.49 33.26
C GLN A 214 -4.22 66.37 34.32
N GLU A 215 -5.56 66.36 34.39
CA GLU A 215 -6.33 67.13 35.39
C GLU A 215 -5.99 66.70 36.83
N LEU A 216 -5.91 65.40 37.09
CA LEU A 216 -5.51 64.88 38.40
C LEU A 216 -4.06 65.23 38.77
N SER A 217 -3.16 65.27 37.79
CA SER A 217 -1.78 65.70 37.99
C SER A 217 -1.72 67.19 38.38
N ASP A 218 -2.46 68.03 37.67
CA ASP A 218 -2.54 69.47 37.96
C ASP A 218 -3.15 69.72 39.34
N GLU A 219 -4.21 68.99 39.71
CA GLU A 219 -4.83 69.06 41.04
C GLU A 219 -3.86 68.63 42.15
N ARG A 220 -3.10 67.55 41.92
CA ARG A 220 -2.07 67.10 42.87
C ARG A 220 -1.00 68.17 43.10
N ASP A 221 -0.57 68.86 42.05
CA ASP A 221 0.46 69.89 42.15
C ASP A 221 -0.07 71.16 42.88
N VAL A 222 -1.35 71.50 42.69
CA VAL A 222 -2.04 72.52 43.50
C VAL A 222 -2.08 72.12 44.97
N LEU A 223 -2.52 70.90 45.29
CA LEU A 223 -2.57 70.40 46.67
C LEU A 223 -1.18 70.29 47.33
N ALA A 224 -0.15 69.99 46.55
CA ALA A 224 1.23 70.00 47.02
C ALA A 224 1.69 71.42 47.38
N SER A 225 1.30 72.42 46.59
CA SER A 225 1.58 73.83 46.88
C SER A 225 0.84 74.32 48.13
N GLU A 226 -0.43 73.93 48.31
CA GLU A 226 -1.20 74.25 49.52
C GLU A 226 -0.60 73.61 50.77
N ASN A 227 -0.18 72.34 50.67
CA ASN A 227 0.54 71.67 51.76
C ASN A 227 1.85 72.37 52.11
N HIS A 228 2.58 72.88 51.12
CA HIS A 228 3.80 73.64 51.37
C HIS A 228 3.50 74.95 52.13
N VAL A 229 2.43 75.65 51.78
CA VAL A 229 1.97 76.86 52.49
C VAL A 229 1.54 76.54 53.93
N LEU A 230 0.76 75.48 54.12
CA LEU A 230 0.33 75.03 55.45
C LEU A 230 1.52 74.63 56.34
N ARG A 231 2.52 73.94 55.77
CA ARG A 231 3.77 73.62 56.50
C ARG A 231 4.54 74.87 56.91
N ALA A 232 4.60 75.89 56.04
CA ALA A 232 5.22 77.16 56.38
C ALA A 232 4.47 77.88 57.51
N GLN A 233 3.14 77.89 57.48
CA GLN A 233 2.31 78.47 58.56
C GLN A 233 2.48 77.72 59.90
N ILE A 234 2.54 76.38 59.87
CA ILE A 234 2.81 75.58 61.06
C ILE A 234 4.17 75.94 61.67
N GLU A 235 5.19 76.17 60.83
CA GLU A 235 6.52 76.49 61.33
C GLU A 235 6.64 77.92 61.87
N GLU A 236 5.90 78.85 61.29
CA GLU A 236 5.72 80.20 61.84
C GLU A 236 5.01 80.16 63.21
N LEU A 237 3.96 79.36 63.35
CA LEU A 237 3.27 79.15 64.63
C LEU A 237 4.17 78.49 65.68
N LYS A 238 5.04 77.55 65.28
CA LYS A 238 6.04 76.99 66.18
C LYS A 238 7.05 78.03 66.63
N GLN A 239 7.52 78.90 65.73
CA GLN A 239 8.42 80.00 66.09
C GLN A 239 7.76 80.98 67.07
N GLN A 240 6.49 81.35 66.83
CA GLN A 240 5.71 82.16 67.76
C GLN A 240 5.56 81.49 69.13
N ASN A 241 5.29 80.17 69.17
CA ASN A 241 5.23 79.42 70.43
C ASN A 241 6.57 79.35 71.15
N THR A 242 7.70 79.24 70.44
CA THR A 242 9.03 79.31 71.07
C THR A 242 9.34 80.70 71.63
N GLN A 243 8.85 81.75 70.97
CA GLN A 243 8.99 83.14 71.42
C GLN A 243 8.11 83.42 72.65
N LEU A 244 6.87 82.94 72.65
CA LEU A 244 6.00 82.98 73.82
C LEU A 244 6.56 82.15 74.99
N ALA A 245 7.18 81.00 74.72
CA ALA A 245 7.83 80.19 75.76
C ALA A 245 9.04 80.91 76.38
N THR A 246 9.78 81.70 75.60
CA THR A 246 10.89 82.53 76.10
C THR A 246 10.38 83.73 76.89
N GLU A 247 9.33 84.41 76.43
CA GLU A 247 8.66 85.47 77.18
C GLU A 247 8.06 84.95 78.51
N ILE A 248 7.45 83.76 78.51
CA ILE A 248 6.96 83.10 79.73
C ILE A 248 8.14 82.76 80.66
N SER A 249 9.30 82.40 80.12
CA SER A 249 10.52 82.14 80.92
C SER A 249 11.08 83.41 81.56
N GLU A 250 11.07 84.54 80.84
CA GLU A 250 11.50 85.85 81.34
C GLU A 250 10.50 86.44 82.36
N LEU A 251 9.19 86.28 82.11
CA LEU A 251 8.15 86.60 83.08
C LEU A 251 8.30 85.74 84.34
N LYS A 252 8.65 84.45 84.21
CA LYS A 252 8.96 83.57 85.35
C LYS A 252 10.21 84.04 86.11
N SER A 253 11.22 84.60 85.46
CA SER A 253 12.39 85.15 86.18
C SER A 253 12.07 86.46 86.92
N LEU A 254 11.26 87.34 86.32
CA LEU A 254 10.74 88.56 86.98
C LEU A 254 9.80 88.23 88.16
N ILE A 255 9.00 87.17 88.05
CA ILE A 255 8.16 86.65 89.14
C ILE A 255 9.05 86.09 90.27
N LYS A 256 10.18 85.44 89.96
CA LYS A 256 11.13 84.90 90.94
C LYS A 256 11.86 85.98 91.75
N GLU A 257 12.09 87.14 91.14
CA GLU A 257 12.64 88.35 91.78
C GLU A 257 11.61 89.07 92.67
N ASN A 258 10.33 89.08 92.27
CA ASN A 258 9.23 89.53 93.14
C ASN A 258 8.96 88.54 94.30
N GLN A 259 9.13 87.24 94.08
CA GLN A 259 8.94 86.18 95.08
C GLN A 259 9.98 86.23 96.20
N THR A 260 11.19 86.73 95.97
CA THR A 260 12.21 86.92 97.02
C THR A 260 11.85 88.06 97.99
N LEU A 261 11.10 89.07 97.53
CA LEU A 261 10.50 90.11 98.38
C LEU A 261 9.28 89.61 99.16
N GLN A 262 8.61 88.57 98.67
CA GLN A 262 7.39 88.02 99.24
C GLN A 262 7.64 86.86 100.23
N GLN A 263 8.83 86.24 100.17
CA GLN A 263 9.30 85.18 101.09
C GLN A 263 9.45 85.67 102.56
N GLU A 264 9.60 86.97 102.80
CA GLU A 264 9.49 87.55 104.16
C GLU A 264 8.04 87.61 104.68
N GLN A 265 7.03 87.63 103.81
CA GLN A 265 5.60 87.71 104.20
C GLN A 265 4.91 86.35 104.36
N GLN A 266 5.47 85.27 103.81
CA GLN A 266 4.79 83.97 103.71
C GLN A 266 5.30 82.86 104.63
N ALA A 267 6.08 83.18 105.67
CA ALA A 267 6.07 82.37 106.91
C ALA A 267 4.66 82.26 107.53
N LYS A 268 3.73 83.13 107.10
CA LYS A 268 2.32 83.18 107.49
C LYS A 268 1.41 82.26 106.67
N MET A 269 1.89 81.71 105.54
CA MET A 269 1.10 80.89 104.62
C MET A 269 1.41 79.39 104.74
N LEU A 270 2.23 78.98 105.72
CA LEU A 270 2.48 77.56 106.06
C LEU A 270 1.22 76.81 106.58
N ARG A 271 0.05 77.46 106.59
CA ARG A 271 -1.25 76.91 107.01
C ARG A 271 -2.20 76.60 105.85
N LEU A 272 -1.86 76.96 104.61
CA LEU A 272 -2.65 76.70 103.40
C LEU A 272 -2.12 75.54 102.55
N GLU A 273 -0.89 75.05 102.82
CA GLU A 273 -0.24 73.94 102.10
C GLU A 273 -0.90 72.57 102.32
N GLN A 274 -1.70 72.40 103.38
CA GLN A 274 -2.33 71.11 103.70
C GLN A 274 -3.54 70.78 102.80
N GLU A 275 -4.06 71.75 102.05
CA GLU A 275 -5.27 71.60 101.20
C GLU A 275 -4.93 71.37 99.71
N GLN A 276 -3.65 71.52 99.32
CA GLN A 276 -3.17 71.36 97.94
C GLN A 276 -2.63 69.94 97.64
N GLU A 277 -2.32 69.15 98.67
CA GLU A 277 -1.72 67.82 98.54
C GLU A 277 -2.74 66.76 98.07
N ASP A 278 -4.03 66.96 98.36
CA ASP A 278 -5.11 66.05 97.97
C ASP A 278 -5.53 66.19 96.49
N LEU A 279 -5.33 67.35 95.85
CA LEU A 279 -5.71 67.61 94.45
C LEU A 279 -4.66 67.16 93.41
N LEU A 280 -3.39 67.02 93.82
CA LEU A 280 -2.31 66.60 92.91
C LEU A 280 -2.33 65.09 92.63
N SER A 281 -2.82 64.28 93.58
CA SER A 281 -2.87 62.82 93.47
C SER A 281 -3.88 62.31 92.42
N GLU A 282 -4.93 63.08 92.12
CA GLU A 282 -5.99 62.68 91.18
C GLU A 282 -5.63 63.03 89.72
N GLN A 283 -4.86 64.11 89.52
CA GLN A 283 -4.45 64.58 88.20
C GLN A 283 -3.30 63.74 87.59
N GLU A 284 -2.42 63.17 88.43
CA GLU A 284 -1.37 62.25 87.97
C GLU A 284 -1.91 60.87 87.56
N GLY A 285 -3.03 60.42 88.15
CA GLY A 285 -3.70 59.17 87.79
C GLY A 285 -4.32 59.17 86.40
N GLN A 286 -4.97 60.28 86.01
CA GLN A 286 -5.59 60.42 84.67
C GLN A 286 -4.55 60.63 83.56
N ARG A 287 -3.42 61.28 83.88
CA ARG A 287 -2.32 61.52 82.93
C ARG A 287 -1.59 60.23 82.56
N ASN A 288 -1.40 59.31 83.51
CA ASN A 288 -0.66 58.07 83.26
C ASN A 288 -1.46 57.02 82.46
N VAL A 289 -2.80 57.06 82.47
CA VAL A 289 -3.65 56.20 81.62
C VAL A 289 -3.62 56.66 80.17
N ALA A 290 -3.71 57.96 79.91
CA ALA A 290 -3.65 58.51 78.55
C ALA A 290 -2.28 58.32 77.86
N TYR A 291 -1.17 58.34 78.62
CA TYR A 291 0.16 58.05 78.06
C TYR A 291 0.35 56.57 77.69
N GLN A 292 -0.30 55.65 78.40
CA GLN A 292 -0.22 54.23 78.09
C GLN A 292 -1.01 53.88 76.83
N GLU A 293 -2.22 54.43 76.67
CA GLU A 293 -3.05 54.22 75.48
C GLU A 293 -2.43 54.81 74.21
N LEU A 294 -1.82 56.00 74.29
CA LEU A 294 -1.09 56.60 73.18
C LEU A 294 0.23 55.87 72.84
N SER A 295 0.87 55.24 73.82
CA SER A 295 2.07 54.44 73.59
C SER A 295 1.73 53.14 72.86
N ASP A 296 0.67 52.46 73.30
CA ASP A 296 0.22 51.20 72.68
C ASP A 296 -0.32 51.43 71.25
N GLU A 297 -0.96 52.58 70.98
CA GLU A 297 -1.38 53.00 69.63
C GLU A 297 -0.20 53.41 68.72
N SER A 298 0.83 54.04 69.29
CA SER A 298 2.07 54.35 68.56
C SER A 298 2.82 53.08 68.13
N ASP A 299 2.84 52.05 68.99
CA ASP A 299 3.51 50.78 68.69
C ASP A 299 2.76 49.95 67.63
N THR A 300 1.42 49.97 67.63
CA THR A 300 0.62 49.33 66.57
C THR A 300 0.78 50.04 65.22
N LEU A 301 0.74 51.37 65.20
CA LEU A 301 0.97 52.16 63.98
C LEU A 301 2.41 52.01 63.44
N ALA A 302 3.40 51.84 64.30
CA ALA A 302 4.79 51.56 63.89
C ALA A 302 4.91 50.17 63.22
N SER A 303 4.20 49.17 63.73
CA SER A 303 4.14 47.82 63.15
C SER A 303 3.43 47.82 61.78
N GLU A 304 2.30 48.53 61.64
CA GLU A 304 1.62 48.69 60.35
C GLU A 304 2.47 49.42 59.32
N ASN A 305 3.17 50.50 59.72
CA ASN A 305 4.10 51.21 58.84
C ASN A 305 5.27 50.32 58.37
N SER A 306 5.74 49.42 59.24
CA SER A 306 6.76 48.44 58.88
C SER A 306 6.25 47.44 57.83
N MET A 307 5.03 46.93 57.99
CA MET A 307 4.41 45.99 57.05
C MET A 307 4.12 46.65 55.69
N LEU A 308 3.58 47.87 55.69
CA LEU A 308 3.31 48.63 54.47
C LEU A 308 4.60 48.96 53.70
N LYS A 309 5.69 49.30 54.40
CA LYS A 309 7.01 49.49 53.76
C LYS A 309 7.53 48.22 53.10
N ALA A 310 7.33 47.05 53.72
CA ALA A 310 7.73 45.77 53.14
C ALA A 310 6.91 45.46 51.87
N GLN A 311 5.59 45.68 51.90
CA GLN A 311 4.70 45.51 50.74
C GLN A 311 5.06 46.45 49.57
N VAL A 312 5.36 47.72 49.87
CA VAL A 312 5.79 48.68 48.84
C VAL A 312 7.10 48.25 48.17
N GLU A 313 8.02 47.66 48.93
CA GLU A 313 9.30 47.23 48.38
C GLU A 313 9.19 45.93 47.56
N GLU A 314 8.29 45.02 47.94
CA GLU A 314 7.92 43.86 47.14
C GLU A 314 7.27 44.27 45.81
N LEU A 315 6.34 45.22 45.84
CA LEU A 315 5.70 45.76 44.63
C LEU A 315 6.71 46.48 43.71
N LYS A 316 7.72 47.17 44.27
CA LYS A 316 8.82 47.73 43.46
C LYS A 316 9.65 46.65 42.79
N GLN A 317 9.96 45.55 43.48
CA GLN A 317 10.70 44.44 42.88
C GLN A 317 9.91 43.77 41.76
N GLN A 318 8.60 43.56 41.93
CA GLN A 318 7.71 43.05 40.88
C GLN A 318 7.67 43.99 39.66
N ASN A 319 7.59 45.31 39.87
CA ASN A 319 7.59 46.28 38.77
C ASN A 319 8.92 46.29 37.99
N VAL A 320 10.05 46.08 38.66
CA VAL A 320 11.35 45.92 37.97
C VAL A 320 11.39 44.65 37.13
N GLN A 321 10.80 43.56 37.63
CA GLN A 321 10.74 42.29 36.91
C GLN A 321 9.86 42.39 35.66
N LEU A 322 8.68 43.00 35.78
CA LEU A 322 7.78 43.28 34.66
C LEU A 322 8.40 44.24 33.63
N ALA A 323 9.16 45.25 34.07
CA ALA A 323 9.85 46.15 33.16
C ALA A 323 10.92 45.43 32.31
N ASN A 324 11.61 44.45 32.88
CA ASN A 324 12.58 43.62 32.15
C ASN A 324 11.87 42.70 31.14
N GLU A 325 10.78 42.05 31.53
CA GLU A 325 9.96 41.21 30.63
C GLU A 325 9.39 42.02 29.46
N ILE A 326 8.90 43.24 29.70
CA ILE A 326 8.44 44.16 28.65
C ILE A 326 9.59 44.53 27.70
N SER A 327 10.81 44.69 28.22
CA SER A 327 11.99 44.98 27.39
C SER A 327 12.38 43.80 26.50
N GLU A 328 12.34 42.57 27.02
CA GLU A 328 12.60 41.35 26.23
C GLU A 328 11.53 41.12 25.17
N LEU A 329 10.25 41.33 25.51
CA LEU A 329 9.15 41.22 24.55
C LEU A 329 9.26 42.25 23.42
N LYS A 330 9.68 43.49 23.71
CA LYS A 330 9.94 44.48 22.67
C LYS A 330 11.08 44.06 21.72
N SER A 331 12.15 43.48 22.25
CA SER A 331 13.25 42.95 21.45
C SER A 331 12.78 41.82 20.51
N LEU A 332 11.94 40.91 21.00
CA LEU A 332 11.38 39.81 20.20
C LEU A 332 10.38 40.28 19.14
N ILE A 333 9.66 41.38 19.39
CA ILE A 333 8.76 42.00 18.40
C ILE A 333 9.58 42.66 17.29
N GLU A 334 10.65 43.38 17.61
CA GLU A 334 11.55 43.96 16.62
C GLU A 334 12.23 42.88 15.75
N GLU A 335 12.66 41.76 16.36
CA GLU A 335 13.24 40.62 15.64
C GLU A 335 12.23 39.97 14.68
N ASN A 336 10.98 39.77 15.12
CA ASN A 336 9.91 39.27 14.25
C ASN A 336 9.59 40.23 13.09
N GLN A 337 9.59 41.54 13.34
CA GLN A 337 9.38 42.52 12.27
C GLN A 337 10.51 42.48 11.24
N THR A 338 11.76 42.28 11.66
CA THR A 338 12.89 42.11 10.72
C THR A 338 12.79 40.82 9.91
N LEU A 339 12.41 39.70 10.55
CA LEU A 339 12.20 38.43 9.84
C LEU A 339 11.07 38.51 8.83
N GLN A 340 9.99 39.24 9.16
CA GLN A 340 8.87 39.44 8.25
C GLN A 340 9.26 40.28 7.02
N GLN A 341 10.09 41.31 7.20
CA GLN A 341 10.65 42.09 6.09
C GLN A 341 11.59 41.26 5.20
N GLU A 342 12.42 40.39 5.79
CA GLU A 342 13.27 39.46 5.03
C GLU A 342 12.45 38.44 4.23
N GLN A 343 11.35 37.95 4.82
CA GLN A 343 10.45 37.01 4.15
C GLN A 343 9.71 37.65 2.97
N GLU A 344 9.26 38.91 3.11
CA GLU A 344 8.68 39.70 2.02
C GLU A 344 9.70 39.98 0.90
N ALA A 345 10.96 40.26 1.26
CA ALA A 345 12.03 40.47 0.28
C ALA A 345 12.34 39.19 -0.52
N LEU A 346 12.39 38.03 0.15
CA LEU A 346 12.57 36.72 -0.49
C LEU A 346 11.42 36.35 -1.43
N LEU A 347 10.18 36.62 -1.02
CA LEU A 347 9.00 36.44 -1.88
C LEU A 347 9.05 37.35 -3.11
N SER A 348 9.45 38.60 -2.95
CA SER A 348 9.61 39.54 -4.07
C SER A 348 10.71 39.10 -5.04
N GLU A 349 11.83 38.58 -4.54
CA GLU A 349 12.92 38.03 -5.36
C GLU A 349 12.47 36.76 -6.12
N GLN A 350 11.73 35.87 -5.46
CA GLN A 350 11.21 34.64 -6.06
C GLN A 350 10.17 34.94 -7.16
N GLU A 351 9.30 35.93 -6.95
CA GLU A 351 8.38 36.42 -7.99
C GLU A 351 9.13 37.08 -9.16
N GLY A 352 10.21 37.81 -8.88
CA GLY A 352 11.11 38.35 -9.90
C GLY A 352 11.72 37.27 -10.79
N GLN A 353 12.27 36.22 -10.20
CA GLN A 353 12.83 35.07 -10.91
C GLN A 353 11.76 34.30 -11.71
N ARG A 354 10.57 34.12 -11.13
CA ARG A 354 9.44 33.48 -11.81
C ARG A 354 9.00 34.26 -13.05
N ASN A 355 8.96 35.59 -12.97
CA ASN A 355 8.58 36.44 -14.10
C ASN A 355 9.63 36.47 -15.22
N VAL A 356 10.93 36.31 -14.89
CA VAL A 356 11.99 36.13 -15.89
C VAL A 356 11.82 34.78 -16.61
N ALA A 357 11.60 33.70 -15.87
CA ALA A 357 11.35 32.37 -16.46
C ALA A 357 10.11 32.34 -17.38
N TYR A 358 9.03 33.05 -17.00
CA TYR A 358 7.85 33.17 -17.86
C TYR A 358 8.11 33.94 -19.15
N ARG A 359 8.99 34.95 -19.14
CA ARG A 359 9.41 35.65 -20.36
C ARG A 359 10.25 34.76 -21.26
N GLU A 360 11.21 34.04 -20.70
CA GLU A 360 12.07 33.12 -21.47
C GLU A 360 11.25 32.01 -22.14
N LEU A 361 10.30 31.41 -21.42
CA LEU A 361 9.37 30.41 -21.98
C LEU A 361 8.43 31.00 -23.04
N SER A 362 8.00 32.26 -22.88
CA SER A 362 7.20 32.95 -23.89
C SER A 362 8.00 33.22 -25.17
N ASP A 363 9.25 33.66 -25.03
CA ASP A 363 10.15 33.92 -26.14
C ASP A 363 10.51 32.61 -26.89
N GLU A 364 10.70 31.52 -26.16
CA GLU A 364 10.92 30.18 -26.74
C GLU A 364 9.68 29.66 -27.47
N ARG A 365 8.48 29.89 -26.92
CA ARG A 365 7.21 29.56 -27.59
C ARG A 365 7.06 30.30 -28.92
N ASP A 366 7.40 31.59 -28.94
CA ASP A 366 7.28 32.41 -30.14
C ASP A 366 8.36 32.07 -31.18
N ALA A 367 9.57 31.70 -30.75
CA ALA A 367 10.62 31.14 -31.60
C ALA A 367 10.19 29.82 -32.25
N LEU A 368 9.65 28.89 -31.47
CA LEU A 368 9.10 27.61 -31.96
C LEU A 368 7.91 27.82 -32.90
N SER A 369 7.04 28.79 -32.61
CA SER A 369 5.93 29.15 -33.49
C SER A 369 6.40 29.67 -34.85
N SER A 370 7.48 30.47 -34.86
CA SER A 370 8.14 30.93 -36.08
C SER A 370 8.77 29.78 -36.88
N GLU A 371 9.41 28.82 -36.20
CA GLU A 371 10.02 27.65 -36.82
C GLU A 371 8.98 26.72 -37.47
N VAL A 372 7.85 26.49 -36.79
CA VAL A 372 6.70 25.76 -37.36
C VAL A 372 6.14 26.48 -38.59
N ARG A 373 6.14 27.81 -38.60
CA ARG A 373 5.71 28.61 -39.76
C ARG A 373 6.67 28.47 -40.95
N MET A 374 7.98 28.45 -40.70
CA MET A 374 8.99 28.20 -41.74
C MET A 374 8.92 26.78 -42.30
N LEU A 375 8.75 25.77 -41.44
CA LEU A 375 8.61 24.37 -41.87
C LEU A 375 7.34 24.17 -42.70
N LYS A 376 6.25 24.86 -42.37
CA LYS A 376 5.01 24.84 -43.14
C LYS A 376 5.17 25.49 -44.53
N ALA A 377 5.95 26.57 -44.63
CA ALA A 377 6.28 27.21 -45.91
C ALA A 377 7.20 26.33 -46.78
N GLN A 378 8.17 25.63 -46.17
CA GLN A 378 9.02 24.65 -46.87
C GLN A 378 8.23 23.42 -47.35
N LEU A 379 7.17 23.03 -46.63
CA LEU A 379 6.27 21.96 -47.04
C LEU A 379 5.43 22.35 -48.27
N GLU A 380 4.91 23.58 -48.33
CA GLU A 380 4.17 24.10 -49.49
C GLU A 380 5.06 24.24 -50.75
N GLU A 381 6.31 24.67 -50.60
CA GLU A 381 7.29 24.74 -51.70
C GLU A 381 7.64 23.35 -52.28
N LYS A 382 7.76 22.35 -51.39
CA LYS A 382 7.97 20.94 -51.78
C LYS A 382 6.75 20.29 -52.41
N THR A 383 5.54 20.80 -52.15
CA THR A 383 4.29 20.30 -52.71
C THR A 383 4.12 20.76 -54.18
N LEU A 384 4.62 21.95 -54.54
CA LEU A 384 4.62 22.48 -55.90
C LEU A 384 5.67 21.85 -56.84
N THR A 385 6.68 21.14 -56.31
CA THR A 385 7.73 20.48 -57.11
C THR A 385 7.44 19.00 -57.42
N ILE A 386 6.31 18.47 -56.96
CA ILE A 386 5.90 17.06 -57.14
C ILE A 386 5.03 16.88 -58.40
N GLU A 387 4.32 17.93 -58.86
CA GLU A 387 3.49 17.87 -60.08
C GLU A 387 4.30 17.75 -61.39
N GLU A 388 5.56 18.22 -61.40
CA GLU A 388 6.46 18.10 -62.57
C GLU A 388 7.10 16.69 -62.69
N LYS A 389 7.04 15.87 -61.63
CA LYS A 389 7.73 14.57 -61.54
C LYS A 389 6.88 13.36 -61.96
N ILE A 390 5.67 13.60 -62.48
CA ILE A 390 4.73 12.58 -62.95
C ILE A 390 5.08 12.07 -64.37
N ARG A 391 5.98 12.75 -65.10
CA ARG A 391 6.35 12.37 -66.47
C ARG A 391 7.46 11.30 -66.58
N LEU A 392 8.13 10.94 -65.48
CA LEU A 392 9.27 10.00 -65.48
C LEU A 392 8.91 8.62 -64.87
N GLU A 393 7.63 8.28 -64.88
CA GLU A 393 7.04 7.09 -64.23
C GLU A 393 7.06 5.81 -65.09
N GLN A 394 7.95 5.74 -66.10
CA GLN A 394 8.11 4.56 -66.97
C GLN A 394 9.41 3.77 -66.73
N LEU A 395 10.19 4.10 -65.69
CA LEU A 395 11.41 3.37 -65.31
C LEU A 395 11.38 2.78 -63.87
N ARG A 396 10.19 2.67 -63.26
CA ARG A 396 10.03 2.42 -61.81
C ARG A 396 9.37 1.09 -61.43
N SER A 397 9.54 0.03 -62.23
CA SER A 397 9.04 -1.30 -61.84
C SER A 397 9.86 -1.98 -60.74
N ASP A 398 11.13 -1.58 -60.56
CA ASP A 398 12.07 -2.33 -59.71
C ASP A 398 12.27 -1.72 -58.31
N GLU A 399 11.84 -0.47 -58.09
CA GLU A 399 12.00 0.23 -56.81
C GLU A 399 10.83 -0.02 -55.85
N ILE A 400 9.68 -0.50 -56.37
CA ILE A 400 8.49 -0.88 -55.60
C ILE A 400 8.77 -2.10 -54.70
N GLN A 401 9.56 -3.06 -55.19
CA GLN A 401 9.93 -4.25 -54.39
C GLN A 401 10.85 -3.91 -53.21
N ARG A 402 11.67 -2.86 -53.31
CA ARG A 402 12.61 -2.47 -52.25
C ARG A 402 11.94 -1.71 -51.11
N LEU A 403 10.94 -0.89 -51.42
CA LEU A 403 10.12 -0.14 -50.44
C LEU A 403 9.11 -1.02 -49.69
N GLU A 404 8.58 -2.07 -50.34
CA GLU A 404 7.76 -3.09 -49.64
C GLU A 404 8.60 -3.90 -48.65
N GLN A 405 9.83 -4.28 -49.01
CA GLN A 405 10.75 -4.96 -48.10
C GLN A 405 11.12 -4.10 -46.87
N GLU A 406 11.32 -2.79 -47.05
CA GLU A 406 11.62 -1.88 -45.92
C GLU A 406 10.41 -1.67 -44.99
N ARG A 407 9.19 -1.60 -45.54
CA ARG A 407 7.95 -1.52 -44.74
C ARG A 407 7.68 -2.81 -43.97
N LEU A 408 7.96 -3.96 -44.57
CA LEU A 408 7.83 -5.27 -43.93
C LEU A 408 8.88 -5.44 -42.82
N ALA A 409 10.11 -4.98 -43.04
CA ALA A 409 11.17 -4.96 -42.03
C ALA A 409 10.82 -4.06 -40.83
N LYS A 410 10.29 -2.86 -41.05
CA LYS A 410 9.86 -1.96 -39.95
C LYS A 410 8.66 -2.51 -39.17
N ARG A 411 7.71 -3.18 -39.84
CA ARG A 411 6.57 -3.84 -39.18
C ARG A 411 7.03 -5.04 -38.35
N LEU A 412 7.96 -5.84 -38.86
CA LEU A 412 8.58 -6.94 -38.09
C LEU A 412 9.41 -6.43 -36.91
N GLU A 413 10.09 -5.28 -37.04
CA GLU A 413 10.83 -4.66 -35.94
C GLU A 413 9.90 -4.12 -34.85
N GLN A 414 8.77 -3.52 -35.23
CA GLN A 414 7.73 -3.10 -34.29
C GLN A 414 7.07 -4.29 -33.59
N GLU A 415 6.71 -5.33 -34.33
CA GLU A 415 6.14 -6.56 -33.77
C GLU A 415 7.13 -7.28 -32.83
N ALA A 416 8.44 -7.24 -33.15
CA ALA A 416 9.47 -7.77 -32.27
C ALA A 416 9.65 -6.91 -31.00
N LYS A 417 9.53 -5.58 -31.09
CA LYS A 417 9.54 -4.68 -29.92
C LYS A 417 8.31 -4.90 -29.04
N GLU A 418 7.13 -5.02 -29.63
CA GLU A 418 5.87 -5.31 -28.92
C GLU A 418 5.91 -6.67 -28.24
N LYS A 419 6.39 -7.72 -28.94
CA LYS A 419 6.60 -9.05 -28.35
C LYS A 419 7.59 -9.01 -27.20
N ARG A 420 8.65 -8.20 -27.28
CA ARG A 420 9.63 -8.05 -26.19
C ARG A 420 9.05 -7.30 -25.00
N ILE A 421 8.23 -6.27 -25.22
CA ILE A 421 7.52 -5.55 -24.14
C ILE A 421 6.48 -6.47 -23.50
N ALA A 422 5.73 -7.24 -24.30
CA ALA A 422 4.75 -8.20 -23.82
C ALA A 422 5.40 -9.35 -23.02
N SER A 423 6.51 -9.91 -23.51
CA SER A 423 7.25 -10.94 -22.77
C SER A 423 7.81 -10.41 -21.46
N GLN A 424 8.35 -9.18 -21.45
CA GLN A 424 8.81 -8.52 -20.23
C GLN A 424 7.66 -8.22 -19.25
N ALA A 425 6.48 -7.84 -19.75
CA ALA A 425 5.30 -7.61 -18.92
C ALA A 425 4.77 -8.93 -18.33
N GLU A 426 4.79 -10.02 -19.10
CA GLU A 426 4.39 -11.34 -18.64
C GLU A 426 5.38 -11.92 -17.62
N GLU A 427 6.69 -11.74 -17.84
CA GLU A 427 7.73 -12.08 -16.86
C GLU A 427 7.53 -11.31 -15.55
N LYS A 428 7.26 -10.00 -15.61
CA LYS A 428 6.95 -9.18 -14.44
C LYS A 428 5.69 -9.66 -13.72
N ARG A 429 4.62 -10.00 -14.45
CA ARG A 429 3.37 -10.51 -13.86
C ARG A 429 3.60 -11.85 -13.16
N LEU A 430 4.33 -12.76 -13.79
CA LEU A 430 4.65 -14.07 -13.21
C LEU A 430 5.58 -13.94 -11.99
N ALA A 431 6.53 -13.00 -12.01
CA ALA A 431 7.37 -12.69 -10.85
C ALA A 431 6.52 -12.17 -9.69
N LEU A 432 5.62 -11.22 -9.95
CA LEU A 432 4.71 -10.64 -8.96
C LEU A 432 3.75 -11.69 -8.38
N GLU A 433 3.24 -12.59 -9.22
CA GLU A 433 2.39 -13.68 -8.77
C GLU A 433 3.15 -14.69 -7.89
N LYS A 434 4.40 -15.02 -8.24
CA LYS A 434 5.26 -15.86 -7.39
C LYS A 434 5.54 -15.22 -6.04
N GLU A 435 5.78 -13.92 -6.02
CA GLU A 435 5.98 -13.14 -4.80
C GLU A 435 4.72 -13.14 -3.92
N TRP A 436 3.54 -12.86 -4.50
CA TRP A 436 2.26 -12.89 -3.80
C TRP A 436 1.93 -14.25 -3.18
N ARG A 437 2.23 -15.33 -3.91
CA ARG A 437 2.01 -16.72 -3.44
C ARG A 437 2.88 -17.11 -2.26
N GLN A 438 3.93 -16.36 -1.91
CA GLN A 438 4.76 -16.67 -0.74
C GLN A 438 3.99 -16.51 0.58
N ILE A 439 3.01 -15.62 0.64
CA ILE A 439 2.16 -15.45 1.82
C ILE A 439 0.82 -16.13 1.54
N PRO A 440 0.54 -17.30 2.15
CA PRO A 440 -0.73 -18.00 1.95
C PRO A 440 -1.91 -17.21 2.55
N PRO A 441 -3.15 -17.61 2.27
CA PRO A 441 -4.33 -17.08 2.95
C PRO A 441 -4.21 -17.17 4.48
N LEU A 442 -4.82 -16.22 5.20
CA LEU A 442 -4.64 -16.05 6.65
C LEU A 442 -4.93 -17.31 7.47
N ASP A 443 -5.95 -18.07 7.10
CA ASP A 443 -6.37 -19.34 7.72
C ASP A 443 -5.34 -20.47 7.56
N GLN A 444 -4.38 -20.31 6.64
CA GLN A 444 -3.35 -21.30 6.31
C GLN A 444 -1.94 -20.85 6.70
N ILE A 445 -1.78 -19.64 7.26
CA ILE A 445 -0.47 -19.15 7.69
C ILE A 445 -0.04 -19.87 8.97
N THR A 446 1.20 -20.37 8.96
CA THR A 446 1.89 -20.85 10.16
C THR A 446 2.91 -19.79 10.58
N TYR A 447 2.91 -19.42 11.87
CA TYR A 447 3.81 -18.42 12.44
C TYR A 447 4.98 -19.06 13.20
N PRO A 448 6.17 -18.44 13.23
CA PRO A 448 6.56 -17.26 12.44
C PRO A 448 6.77 -17.62 10.96
N ARG A 449 6.57 -16.66 10.05
CA ARG A 449 6.77 -16.84 8.60
C ARG A 449 7.68 -15.78 8.02
N LEU A 450 8.69 -16.22 7.29
CA LEU A 450 9.57 -15.33 6.53
C LEU A 450 9.02 -15.07 5.13
N TYR A 451 8.94 -13.80 4.75
CA TYR A 451 8.60 -13.32 3.42
C TYR A 451 9.84 -12.66 2.80
N LYS A 452 10.32 -13.24 1.69
CA LYS A 452 11.53 -12.77 1.01
C LYS A 452 11.17 -12.20 -0.34
N THR A 453 11.69 -11.03 -0.62
CA THR A 453 11.48 -10.30 -1.88
C THR A 453 12.81 -10.21 -2.62
N GLU A 454 12.79 -9.65 -3.84
CA GLU A 454 14.02 -9.38 -4.58
C GLU A 454 14.76 -8.14 -4.05
N MET A 455 14.19 -7.42 -3.07
CA MET A 455 14.81 -6.24 -2.48
C MET A 455 16.11 -6.63 -1.77
N PRO A 456 17.24 -5.98 -2.09
CA PRO A 456 18.52 -6.30 -1.50
C PRO A 456 18.50 -5.97 -0.01
N THR A 457 19.19 -6.81 0.77
CA THR A 457 19.49 -6.48 2.16
C THR A 457 20.82 -5.73 2.23
N SER A 458 20.95 -4.84 3.21
CA SER A 458 22.17 -4.07 3.46
C SER A 458 22.55 -4.13 4.93
N LEU A 459 23.83 -3.89 5.22
CA LEU A 459 24.33 -3.71 6.57
C LEU A 459 24.55 -2.22 6.82
N ALA A 460 24.32 -1.79 8.06
CA ALA A 460 24.60 -0.42 8.46
C ALA A 460 26.11 -0.16 8.50
N GLN A 461 26.50 1.08 8.26
CA GLN A 461 27.88 1.54 8.42
C GLN A 461 28.20 1.78 9.90
N GLU A 462 29.50 1.80 10.23
CA GLU A 462 29.95 2.13 11.58
C GLU A 462 29.59 3.60 11.91
N GLY A 463 28.94 3.83 13.05
CA GLY A 463 28.46 5.16 13.46
C GLY A 463 27.16 5.63 12.80
N GLU A 464 26.56 4.84 11.90
CA GLU A 464 25.26 5.16 11.31
C GLU A 464 24.14 5.10 12.36
N THR A 465 23.19 6.03 12.30
CA THR A 465 22.01 6.00 13.15
C THR A 465 20.98 5.02 12.61
N LEU A 466 20.35 4.25 13.49
CA LEU A 466 19.29 3.32 13.12
C LEU A 466 17.93 4.03 13.24
N ARG A 467 17.13 4.00 12.19
CA ARG A 467 15.72 4.45 12.23
C ARG A 467 14.79 3.26 12.30
N ALA A 468 13.77 3.33 13.14
CA ALA A 468 12.72 2.33 13.23
C ALA A 468 11.35 3.00 13.34
N LEU A 469 10.35 2.42 12.69
CA LEU A 469 8.99 2.93 12.64
C LEU A 469 8.04 1.89 13.24
N MET A 470 7.12 2.33 14.09
CA MET A 470 6.00 1.55 14.58
C MET A 470 4.73 2.03 13.89
N LEU A 471 4.02 1.11 13.23
CA LEU A 471 2.79 1.35 12.48
C LEU A 471 1.63 0.56 13.10
N PRO A 472 0.80 1.21 13.93
CA PRO A 472 -0.44 0.62 14.38
C PRO A 472 -1.52 0.75 13.29
N LEU A 473 -1.99 -0.38 12.77
CA LEU A 473 -3.12 -0.44 11.84
C LEU A 473 -4.42 -0.74 12.60
N ASP A 474 -5.57 -0.59 11.94
CA ASP A 474 -6.85 -0.95 12.53
C ASP A 474 -6.90 -2.44 12.92
N ASP A 475 -7.54 -2.73 14.04
CA ASP A 475 -7.85 -4.08 14.51
C ASP A 475 -9.09 -4.68 13.83
N VAL A 476 -9.73 -3.92 12.94
CA VAL A 476 -10.78 -4.39 12.05
C VAL A 476 -10.23 -4.45 10.62
N PRO A 477 -10.52 -5.51 9.84
CA PRO A 477 -10.16 -5.55 8.43
C PRO A 477 -10.62 -4.30 7.67
N TRP A 478 -9.74 -3.76 6.83
CA TRP A 478 -10.10 -2.65 5.95
C TRP A 478 -11.18 -3.06 4.97
N LYS A 479 -12.24 -2.25 4.88
CA LYS A 479 -13.31 -2.43 3.88
C LYS A 479 -12.85 -2.01 2.48
N ASP A 480 -12.00 -0.98 2.39
CA ASP A 480 -11.46 -0.47 1.13
C ASP A 480 -9.99 -0.86 0.97
N SER A 481 -9.69 -1.57 -0.13
CA SER A 481 -8.32 -1.94 -0.51
C SER A 481 -7.42 -0.75 -0.83
N LYS A 482 -7.95 0.47 -1.00
CA LYS A 482 -7.10 1.66 -1.26
C LYS A 482 -6.30 2.09 -0.03
N ILE A 483 -6.81 1.81 1.18
CA ILE A 483 -6.17 2.22 2.44
C ILE A 483 -4.75 1.66 2.52
N VAL A 484 -4.52 0.42 2.06
CA VAL A 484 -3.17 -0.17 2.07
C VAL A 484 -2.17 0.63 1.23
N THR A 485 -2.59 1.09 0.05
CA THR A 485 -1.74 1.89 -0.83
C THR A 485 -1.50 3.27 -0.24
N GLU A 486 -2.50 3.90 0.38
CA GLU A 486 -2.35 5.19 1.06
C GLU A 486 -1.38 5.10 2.24
N VAL A 487 -1.51 4.07 3.08
CA VAL A 487 -0.57 3.81 4.19
C VAL A 487 0.84 3.60 3.64
N HIS A 488 1.01 2.75 2.63
CA HIS A 488 2.33 2.51 2.02
C HIS A 488 2.95 3.80 1.46
N GLN A 489 2.20 4.58 0.68
CA GLN A 489 2.68 5.82 0.08
C GLN A 489 3.08 6.85 1.15
N SER A 490 2.33 6.94 2.26
CA SER A 490 2.62 7.91 3.33
C SER A 490 3.97 7.70 4.03
N ILE A 491 4.52 6.48 3.98
CA ILE A 491 5.77 6.12 4.66
C ILE A 491 6.92 5.79 3.70
N GLN A 492 6.66 5.65 2.40
CA GLN A 492 7.63 5.15 1.42
C GLN A 492 8.87 6.04 1.35
N ASP A 493 8.69 7.36 1.35
CA ASP A 493 9.78 8.33 1.20
C ASP A 493 10.65 8.45 2.46
N LEU A 494 10.23 7.87 3.59
CA LEU A 494 10.97 7.94 4.84
C LEU A 494 12.23 7.07 4.81
N GLY A 495 12.30 6.05 3.94
CA GLY A 495 13.46 5.16 3.82
C GLY A 495 13.82 4.44 5.12
N VAL A 496 12.83 4.11 5.96
CA VAL A 496 13.08 3.51 7.29
C VAL A 496 13.48 2.04 7.13
N PRO A 497 14.64 1.62 7.66
CA PRO A 497 15.15 0.27 7.44
C PRO A 497 14.46 -0.80 8.29
N ILE A 498 13.71 -0.41 9.34
CA ILE A 498 12.94 -1.30 10.21
C ILE A 498 11.54 -0.73 10.43
N VAL A 499 10.51 -1.51 10.12
CA VAL A 499 9.11 -1.16 10.35
C VAL A 499 8.42 -2.28 11.13
N PHE A 500 7.95 -1.97 12.33
CA PHE A 500 7.05 -2.80 13.12
C PHE A 500 5.62 -2.49 12.71
N VAL A 501 4.83 -3.52 12.43
CA VAL A 501 3.43 -3.38 12.01
C VAL A 501 2.54 -4.21 12.93
N THR A 502 1.52 -3.60 13.50
CA THR A 502 0.50 -4.23 14.35
C THR A 502 -0.91 -3.92 13.83
N GLY A 503 -1.93 -4.50 14.46
CA GLY A 503 -3.32 -4.40 14.02
C GLY A 503 -3.91 -5.74 13.59
N HIS A 504 -5.01 -5.71 12.85
CA HIS A 504 -5.63 -6.92 12.31
C HIS A 504 -4.69 -7.60 11.30
N MET A 505 -4.50 -8.92 11.43
CA MET A 505 -3.53 -9.63 10.60
C MET A 505 -3.81 -9.55 9.09
N GLU A 506 -5.07 -9.38 8.67
CA GLU A 506 -5.39 -9.13 7.25
C GLU A 506 -4.80 -7.81 6.75
N ASN A 507 -4.88 -6.74 7.56
CA ASN A 507 -4.32 -5.42 7.22
C ASN A 507 -2.79 -5.48 7.22
N VAL A 508 -2.20 -6.15 8.23
CA VAL A 508 -0.74 -6.39 8.32
C VAL A 508 -0.23 -7.11 7.07
N ILE A 509 -0.88 -8.21 6.67
CA ILE A 509 -0.49 -8.99 5.49
C ILE A 509 -0.69 -8.18 4.21
N ALA A 510 -1.79 -7.43 4.09
CA ALA A 510 -2.02 -6.56 2.95
C ALA A 510 -0.88 -5.55 2.81
N LEU A 511 -0.49 -4.89 3.91
CA LEU A 511 0.61 -3.92 3.89
C LEU A 511 1.96 -4.57 3.55
N VAL A 512 2.27 -5.73 4.14
CA VAL A 512 3.51 -6.46 3.82
C VAL A 512 3.58 -6.80 2.32
N ARG A 513 2.47 -7.22 1.71
CA ARG A 513 2.38 -7.49 0.26
C ARG A 513 2.54 -6.23 -0.59
N GLU A 514 1.96 -5.12 -0.14
CA GLU A 514 2.04 -3.84 -0.84
C GLU A 514 3.46 -3.26 -0.81
N MET A 515 4.13 -3.33 0.35
CA MET A 515 5.47 -2.78 0.54
C MET A 515 6.60 -3.55 -0.18
N ARG A 516 6.35 -4.82 -0.57
CA ARG A 516 7.31 -5.69 -1.29
C ARG A 516 8.72 -5.66 -0.72
N SER A 517 8.80 -5.66 0.60
CA SER A 517 10.05 -5.63 1.35
C SER A 517 10.20 -6.92 2.14
N ASN A 518 11.44 -7.29 2.48
CA ASN A 518 11.67 -8.47 3.30
C ASN A 518 10.98 -8.30 4.65
N ALA A 519 10.22 -9.31 5.07
CA ALA A 519 9.43 -9.25 6.30
C ALA A 519 9.39 -10.58 7.03
N ALA A 520 9.29 -10.53 8.35
CA ALA A 520 8.92 -11.64 9.20
C ALA A 520 7.52 -11.39 9.78
N ILE A 521 6.61 -12.34 9.59
CA ILE A 521 5.22 -12.26 10.03
C ILE A 521 5.03 -13.18 11.23
N PHE A 522 4.43 -12.66 12.28
CA PHE A 522 4.16 -13.30 13.56
C PHE A 522 2.67 -13.28 13.85
N SER A 523 2.22 -14.03 14.87
CA SER A 523 0.82 -13.98 15.31
C SER A 523 0.44 -12.62 15.93
N THR A 524 1.43 -11.82 16.32
CA THR A 524 1.28 -10.50 16.95
C THR A 524 1.53 -9.33 15.99
N GLY A 525 1.84 -9.57 14.71
CA GLY A 525 2.13 -8.51 13.75
C GLY A 525 3.24 -8.88 12.77
N ALA A 526 3.94 -7.89 12.22
CA ALA A 526 5.05 -8.11 11.31
C ALA A 526 6.24 -7.17 11.59
N ILE A 527 7.42 -7.64 11.19
CA ILE A 527 8.67 -6.88 11.17
C ILE A 527 9.14 -6.83 9.73
N ILE A 528 9.08 -5.65 9.12
CA ILE A 528 9.59 -5.39 7.77
C ILE A 528 10.98 -4.78 7.93
N THR A 529 11.96 -5.29 7.19
CA THR A 529 13.36 -4.86 7.37
C THR A 529 14.19 -4.96 6.10
N SER A 530 15.12 -4.02 5.95
CA SER A 530 16.17 -4.06 4.92
C SER A 530 17.45 -4.76 5.39
N PHE A 531 17.49 -5.23 6.64
CA PHE A 531 18.62 -5.99 7.17
C PHE A 531 18.44 -7.51 6.94
N PRO A 532 19.54 -8.27 6.81
CA PRO A 532 19.46 -9.73 6.76
C PRO A 532 18.90 -10.31 8.08
N ILE A 533 17.78 -11.03 7.99
CA ILE A 533 17.23 -11.81 9.11
C ILE A 533 18.03 -13.11 9.24
N GLN A 534 18.62 -13.32 10.42
CA GLN A 534 19.45 -14.48 10.75
C GLN A 534 18.62 -15.58 11.41
N GLU A 535 17.81 -15.22 12.41
CA GLU A 535 17.02 -16.15 13.21
C GLU A 535 15.62 -15.59 13.49
N LEU A 536 14.64 -16.47 13.64
CA LEU A 536 13.27 -16.15 14.02
C LEU A 536 12.94 -16.79 15.36
N SER A 537 12.28 -16.02 16.23
CA SER A 537 11.62 -16.51 17.44
C SER A 537 10.10 -16.50 17.26
N ALA A 538 9.31 -16.83 18.28
CA ALA A 538 7.85 -16.83 18.15
C ALA A 538 7.27 -15.41 17.97
N PHE A 539 7.97 -14.38 18.48
CA PHE A 539 7.50 -12.99 18.51
C PHE A 539 8.48 -11.97 17.94
N GLY A 540 9.60 -12.42 17.37
CA GLY A 540 10.65 -11.53 16.91
C GLY A 540 11.65 -12.16 15.96
N ALA A 541 12.59 -11.34 15.52
CA ALA A 541 13.67 -11.72 14.61
C ALA A 541 15.00 -11.17 15.12
N GLU A 542 16.07 -11.94 14.93
CA GLU A 542 17.44 -11.44 15.06
C GLU A 542 17.96 -11.07 13.67
N ILE A 543 18.42 -9.83 13.52
CA ILE A 543 18.96 -9.30 12.28
C ILE A 543 20.47 -9.04 12.41
N GLN A 544 21.17 -9.16 11.29
CA GLN A 544 22.54 -8.70 11.16
C GLN A 544 22.52 -7.19 10.87
N TYR A 545 22.84 -6.37 11.87
CA TYR A 545 22.86 -4.92 11.72
C TYR A 545 24.19 -4.45 11.12
N GLN A 546 25.30 -4.97 11.64
CA GLN A 546 26.66 -4.77 11.12
C GLN A 546 27.38 -6.13 11.08
N GLU A 547 28.56 -6.21 10.45
CA GLU A 547 29.32 -7.47 10.33
C GLU A 547 29.51 -8.24 11.64
N LYS A 548 29.61 -7.52 12.78
CA LYS A 548 29.83 -8.09 14.10
C LYS A 548 28.76 -7.71 15.13
N LYS A 549 27.70 -7.03 14.72
CA LYS A 549 26.62 -6.60 15.62
C LYS A 549 25.28 -7.13 15.13
N ASN A 550 24.62 -7.86 16.02
CA ASN A 550 23.26 -8.30 15.81
C ASN A 550 22.31 -7.44 16.62
N LEU A 551 21.11 -7.24 16.07
CA LEU A 551 20.01 -6.59 16.76
C LEU A 551 18.83 -7.53 16.82
N ARG A 552 18.15 -7.50 17.95
CA ARG A 552 16.90 -8.22 18.10
C ARG A 552 15.72 -7.28 17.94
N LEU A 553 14.76 -7.70 17.16
CA LEU A 553 13.53 -6.97 16.87
C LEU A 553 12.35 -7.79 17.39
N ILE A 554 11.45 -7.17 18.14
CA ILE A 554 10.28 -7.82 18.72
C ILE A 554 9.04 -7.01 18.33
N VAL A 555 7.94 -7.71 18.00
CA VAL A 555 6.65 -7.08 17.74
C VAL A 555 5.57 -7.62 18.68
N ALA A 556 4.86 -6.72 19.35
CA ALA A 556 3.78 -7.06 20.28
C ALA A 556 2.49 -6.33 19.92
N ASN A 557 1.39 -7.07 19.81
CA ASN A 557 0.05 -6.52 19.67
C ASN A 557 -0.85 -7.17 20.73
N LEU A 558 -1.37 -6.37 21.67
CA LEU A 558 -2.20 -6.83 22.77
C LEU A 558 -3.53 -6.06 22.80
N PRO A 559 -4.43 -6.22 21.82
CA PRO A 559 -5.67 -5.46 21.74
C PRO A 559 -6.59 -5.71 22.94
N GLU A 560 -7.10 -4.62 23.53
CA GLU A 560 -8.00 -4.64 24.66
C GLU A 560 -8.76 -3.32 24.75
N TYR A 561 -10.09 -3.37 24.80
CA TYR A 561 -10.94 -2.18 24.69
C TYR A 561 -11.89 -2.00 25.89
N GLN A 562 -12.06 -3.02 26.74
CA GLN A 562 -13.00 -3.00 27.85
C GLN A 562 -12.61 -1.97 28.91
N VAL A 563 -11.31 -1.77 29.16
CA VAL A 563 -10.87 -0.75 30.14
C VAL A 563 -11.25 0.64 29.66
N VAL A 564 -10.94 0.95 28.39
CA VAL A 564 -11.27 2.23 27.76
C VAL A 564 -12.78 2.43 27.63
N GLU A 565 -13.53 1.40 27.25
CA GLU A 565 -15.00 1.46 27.18
C GLU A 565 -15.63 1.69 28.56
N ALA A 566 -15.10 1.03 29.60
CA ALA A 566 -15.52 1.26 30.97
C ALA A 566 -15.16 2.69 31.42
N PHE A 567 -13.99 3.17 31.02
CA PHE A 567 -13.52 4.53 31.30
C PHE A 567 -14.45 5.58 30.66
N ALA A 568 -14.72 5.46 29.36
CA ALA A 568 -15.58 6.38 28.60
C ALA A 568 -17.03 6.43 29.11
N ARG A 569 -17.52 5.37 29.78
CA ARG A 569 -18.85 5.31 30.39
C ARG A 569 -18.88 5.80 31.84
N ASN A 570 -17.80 6.40 32.36
CA ASN A 570 -17.62 6.74 33.77
C ASN A 570 -17.85 5.52 34.70
N GLY A 571 -17.51 4.32 34.23
CA GLY A 571 -17.62 3.07 34.97
C GLY A 571 -16.38 2.78 35.81
N GLY A 572 -16.38 1.63 36.50
CA GLY A 572 -15.27 1.14 37.34
C GLY A 572 -14.10 0.58 36.52
N TRP A 573 -13.49 1.41 35.67
CA TRP A 573 -12.42 1.02 34.74
C TRP A 573 -11.19 0.44 35.46
N GLN A 574 -10.83 0.91 36.66
CA GLN A 574 -9.71 0.35 37.43
C GLN A 574 -9.97 -1.11 37.84
N ALA A 575 -11.23 -1.47 38.12
CA ALA A 575 -11.59 -2.84 38.47
C ALA A 575 -11.52 -3.77 37.24
N THR A 576 -11.98 -3.27 36.08
CA THR A 576 -11.83 -3.96 34.80
C THR A 576 -10.36 -4.16 34.45
N GLN A 577 -9.55 -3.11 34.58
CA GLN A 577 -8.12 -3.14 34.33
C GLN A 577 -7.45 -4.21 35.18
N LYS A 578 -7.67 -4.19 36.50
CA LYS A 578 -7.07 -5.14 37.45
C LYS A 578 -7.45 -6.59 37.14
N LYS A 579 -8.68 -6.83 36.67
CA LYS A 579 -9.15 -8.15 36.26
C LYS A 579 -8.42 -8.67 35.01
N LEU A 580 -8.05 -7.79 34.10
CA LEU A 580 -7.43 -8.14 32.82
C LEU A 580 -5.90 -8.15 32.87
N SER A 581 -5.28 -7.41 33.80
CA SER A 581 -3.81 -7.22 33.87
C SER A 581 -3.03 -8.52 33.91
N GLU A 582 -3.44 -9.51 34.71
CA GLU A 582 -2.65 -10.73 34.94
C GLU A 582 -2.44 -11.52 33.63
N SER A 583 -3.51 -11.70 32.84
CA SER A 583 -3.41 -12.41 31.57
C SER A 583 -2.50 -11.68 30.58
N ARG A 584 -2.63 -10.35 30.50
CA ARG A 584 -1.85 -9.51 29.58
C ARG A 584 -0.38 -9.45 29.97
N LEU A 585 -0.09 -9.32 31.27
CA LEU A 585 1.28 -9.40 31.81
C LEU A 585 1.92 -10.75 31.51
N ASN A 586 1.19 -11.85 31.65
CA ASN A 586 1.72 -13.18 31.34
C ASN A 586 2.03 -13.33 29.84
N GLN A 587 1.21 -12.75 28.95
CA GLN A 587 1.52 -12.69 27.52
C GLN A 587 2.77 -11.85 27.25
N MET A 588 2.88 -10.66 27.84
CA MET A 588 4.05 -9.79 27.66
C MET A 588 5.34 -10.43 28.20
N LYS A 589 5.28 -11.14 29.33
CA LYS A 589 6.38 -11.94 29.87
C LYS A 589 6.85 -13.02 28.88
N GLY A 590 5.91 -13.69 28.21
CA GLY A 590 6.22 -14.65 27.16
C GLY A 590 6.95 -14.01 25.98
N ILE A 591 6.46 -12.85 25.52
CA ILE A 591 7.05 -12.11 24.39
C ILE A 591 8.48 -11.64 24.71
N VAL A 592 8.68 -11.00 25.86
CA VAL A 592 9.96 -10.40 26.25
C VAL A 592 10.95 -11.44 26.77
N GLY A 593 10.47 -12.54 27.36
CA GLY A 593 11.28 -13.57 27.98
C GLY A 593 12.01 -14.51 27.01
N GLU A 594 11.64 -14.53 25.73
CA GLU A 594 12.45 -15.21 24.72
C GLU A 594 13.80 -14.48 24.55
N GLY A 595 14.86 -15.16 24.12
CA GLY A 595 16.16 -14.57 23.75
C GLY A 595 17.03 -14.02 24.91
N SER A 596 18.21 -13.49 24.57
CA SER A 596 19.18 -13.03 25.58
C SER A 596 18.98 -11.57 25.98
N LEU A 597 19.05 -11.29 27.29
CA LEU A 597 19.11 -9.94 27.86
C LEU A 597 20.39 -9.18 27.45
N THR A 598 21.40 -9.86 26.90
CA THR A 598 22.65 -9.25 26.45
C THR A 598 22.58 -8.57 25.10
N VAL A 599 21.60 -8.94 24.26
CA VAL A 599 21.48 -8.45 22.89
C VAL A 599 20.69 -7.13 22.87
N ALA A 600 21.21 -6.16 22.12
CA ALA A 600 20.53 -4.90 21.85
C ALA A 600 19.18 -5.17 21.18
N THR A 601 18.10 -4.66 21.76
CA THR A 601 16.73 -5.03 21.40
C THR A 601 15.87 -3.79 21.14
N LEU A 602 15.13 -3.78 20.03
CA LEU A 602 13.99 -2.90 19.79
C LEU A 602 12.69 -3.69 19.88
N LEU A 603 11.68 -3.08 20.49
CA LEU A 603 10.34 -3.63 20.63
C LEU A 603 9.33 -2.61 20.10
N GLY A 604 8.67 -2.92 18.98
CA GLY A 604 7.47 -2.20 18.55
C GLY A 604 6.24 -2.83 19.20
N ALA A 605 5.46 -2.04 19.94
CA ALA A 605 4.38 -2.57 20.74
C ALA A 605 3.10 -1.72 20.69
N SER A 606 1.99 -2.34 20.30
CA SER A 606 0.63 -1.82 20.52
C SER A 606 0.08 -2.45 21.79
N LEU A 607 0.12 -1.67 22.88
CA LEU A 607 -0.22 -2.15 24.21
C LEU A 607 -1.67 -1.90 24.59
N TYR A 608 -2.41 -1.04 23.89
CA TYR A 608 -3.79 -0.67 24.25
C TYR A 608 -3.92 -0.32 25.74
N GLU A 609 -2.86 0.30 26.24
CA GLU A 609 -2.67 0.70 27.62
C GLU A 609 -1.73 1.91 27.55
N PRO A 610 -2.08 3.03 28.19
CA PRO A 610 -1.23 4.21 28.18
C PRO A 610 0.03 3.99 29.02
N SER A 611 1.01 4.88 28.86
CA SER A 611 2.17 4.88 29.76
C SER A 611 1.73 5.31 31.16
N TYR A 612 2.22 4.61 32.19
CA TYR A 612 2.01 5.03 33.58
C TYR A 612 2.61 6.41 33.90
N ARG A 613 3.59 6.85 33.11
CA ARG A 613 4.19 8.18 33.27
C ARG A 613 3.26 9.29 32.80
N ASP A 614 2.45 9.03 31.77
CA ASP A 614 1.53 10.02 31.20
C ASP A 614 0.30 10.31 32.12
N TRP A 615 0.06 9.43 33.10
CA TRP A 615 -1.04 9.50 34.07
C TRP A 615 -0.52 9.88 35.45
N ASN A 616 -0.67 11.17 35.81
CA ASN A 616 -0.26 11.69 37.09
C ASN A 616 -1.07 12.94 37.49
N THR A 617 -1.02 13.28 38.77
CA THR A 617 -1.72 14.43 39.36
C THR A 617 -1.39 15.80 38.74
N PHE A 618 -0.28 15.94 38.01
CA PHE A 618 0.12 17.18 37.34
C PHE A 618 -0.23 17.22 35.85
N SER A 619 -0.86 16.16 35.31
CA SER A 619 -1.26 16.13 33.91
C SER A 619 -2.25 17.26 33.58
N PRO A 620 -2.09 18.00 32.47
CA PRO A 620 -3.05 19.03 32.07
C PRO A 620 -4.32 18.43 31.49
N VAL A 621 -4.31 17.13 31.19
CA VAL A 621 -5.47 16.39 30.69
C VAL A 621 -6.27 15.91 31.89
N ALA A 622 -7.47 16.46 32.08
CA ALA A 622 -8.27 16.25 33.30
C ALA A 622 -8.48 14.77 33.67
N TYR A 623 -8.67 13.88 32.69
CA TYR A 623 -8.86 12.46 32.97
C TYR A 623 -7.58 11.70 33.35
N ARG A 624 -6.40 12.28 33.08
CA ARG A 624 -5.09 11.74 33.46
C ARG A 624 -4.63 12.20 34.83
N GLN A 625 -5.37 13.09 35.51
CA GLN A 625 -5.05 13.66 36.82
C GLN A 625 -5.25 12.66 37.98
N VAL A 626 -4.69 11.47 37.82
CA VAL A 626 -4.68 10.40 38.82
C VAL A 626 -3.36 9.65 38.68
N ASP A 627 -2.65 9.48 39.78
CA ASP A 627 -1.46 8.64 39.80
C ASP A 627 -1.92 7.18 39.66
N TYR A 628 -1.67 6.58 38.50
CA TYR A 628 -2.13 5.22 38.20
C TYR A 628 -1.05 4.40 37.52
N LEU A 629 -0.76 3.23 38.09
CA LEU A 629 0.25 2.32 37.56
C LEU A 629 -0.36 1.44 36.47
N TRP A 630 -0.05 1.79 35.23
CA TRP A 630 -0.34 0.97 34.06
C TRP A 630 0.69 -0.18 33.99
N PRO A 631 0.28 -1.44 34.23
CA PRO A 631 1.18 -2.55 34.51
C PRO A 631 2.06 -2.99 33.33
N LEU A 632 1.62 -2.83 32.08
CA LEU A 632 2.41 -3.28 30.93
C LEU A 632 3.62 -2.36 30.71
N SER A 633 3.40 -1.05 30.79
CA SER A 633 4.49 -0.07 30.68
C SER A 633 5.45 -0.15 31.88
N ASP A 634 4.94 -0.26 33.10
CA ASP A 634 5.75 -0.49 34.30
C ASP A 634 6.58 -1.78 34.21
N PHE A 635 5.98 -2.89 33.76
CA PHE A 635 6.69 -4.15 33.56
C PHE A 635 7.85 -4.01 32.56
N LEU A 636 7.62 -3.38 31.41
CA LEU A 636 8.65 -3.22 30.39
C LEU A 636 9.84 -2.40 30.90
N GLU A 637 9.60 -1.33 31.65
CA GLU A 637 10.66 -0.55 32.27
C GLU A 637 11.44 -1.36 33.31
N ASN A 638 10.76 -2.16 34.13
CA ASN A 638 11.39 -3.06 35.09
C ASN A 638 12.24 -4.15 34.40
N GLU A 639 11.89 -4.55 33.17
CA GLU A 639 12.69 -5.46 32.32
C GLU A 639 13.85 -4.74 31.57
N GLY A 640 14.09 -3.48 31.90
CA GLY A 640 15.19 -2.67 31.36
C GLY A 640 14.95 -2.12 29.97
N PHE A 641 13.69 -2.05 29.52
CA PHE A 641 13.34 -1.29 28.32
C PHE A 641 13.12 0.18 28.65
N TYR A 642 13.51 1.04 27.72
CA TYR A 642 13.24 2.46 27.76
C TYR A 642 12.17 2.81 26.74
N ASP A 643 11.16 3.55 27.19
CA ASP A 643 10.17 4.19 26.33
C ASP A 643 10.87 5.29 25.50
N THR A 644 11.05 5.04 24.20
CA THR A 644 11.78 5.92 23.28
C THR A 644 11.16 7.32 23.23
N TYR A 645 9.84 7.39 23.21
CA TYR A 645 9.15 8.67 23.10
C TYR A 645 9.34 9.51 24.36
N ARG A 646 9.16 8.88 25.53
CA ARG A 646 9.31 9.58 26.82
C ARG A 646 10.75 10.01 27.10
N LEU A 647 11.75 9.25 26.63
CA LEU A 647 13.15 9.65 26.77
C LEU A 647 13.55 10.85 25.92
N THR A 648 12.86 11.09 24.81
CA THR A 648 13.19 12.16 23.85
C THR A 648 12.27 13.38 23.98
N HIS A 649 11.19 13.26 24.77
CA HIS A 649 10.22 14.33 25.01
C HIS A 649 10.07 14.62 26.50
N PHE A 650 10.37 15.87 26.89
CA PHE A 650 10.42 16.26 28.31
C PHE A 650 9.04 16.46 28.95
N SER A 651 7.99 16.81 28.19
CA SER A 651 6.70 17.23 28.74
C SER A 651 5.57 16.21 28.50
N GLU A 652 5.14 15.52 29.56
CA GLU A 652 3.88 14.73 29.60
C GLU A 652 2.65 15.58 29.28
N ALA A 653 2.76 16.89 29.54
CA ALA A 653 1.67 17.83 29.51
C ALA A 653 1.37 18.36 28.11
N THR A 654 2.40 18.77 27.38
CA THR A 654 2.26 19.46 26.10
C THR A 654 2.56 18.56 24.91
N ASN A 655 3.18 17.40 25.13
CA ASN A 655 3.55 16.49 24.05
C ASN A 655 3.50 15.02 24.51
N ALA A 656 2.28 14.53 24.78
CA ALA A 656 2.05 13.16 25.21
C ALA A 656 2.22 12.11 24.08
N GLY A 657 2.35 12.54 22.82
CA GLY A 657 2.56 11.64 21.68
C GLY A 657 1.39 10.69 21.40
N ASN A 658 0.15 11.19 21.46
CA ASN A 658 -1.04 10.36 21.31
C ASN A 658 -1.02 9.59 19.97
N THR A 659 -1.05 8.26 20.04
CA THR A 659 -1.04 7.36 18.88
C THR A 659 -2.44 6.95 18.48
N LEU A 660 -3.40 7.04 19.40
CA LEU A 660 -4.81 6.76 19.19
C LEU A 660 -5.63 7.97 19.63
N ILE A 661 -6.38 8.54 18.69
CA ILE A 661 -7.29 9.66 18.93
C ILE A 661 -8.71 9.19 18.64
N THR A 662 -9.63 9.48 19.55
CA THR A 662 -11.07 9.23 19.39
C THR A 662 -11.84 10.53 19.68
N PRO A 663 -13.16 10.57 19.46
CA PRO A 663 -13.95 11.77 19.75
C PRO A 663 -13.97 12.17 21.24
N THR A 664 -13.69 11.22 22.16
CA THR A 664 -13.86 11.44 23.60
C THR A 664 -12.56 11.37 24.40
N TRP A 665 -11.51 10.74 23.88
CA TRP A 665 -10.21 10.63 24.54
C TRP A 665 -9.09 10.43 23.51
N SER A 666 -7.87 10.73 23.92
CA SER A 666 -6.67 10.53 23.10
C SER A 666 -5.52 10.07 23.97
N GLU A 667 -4.82 9.02 23.55
CA GLU A 667 -3.72 8.44 24.33
C GLU A 667 -2.63 7.87 23.45
N ARG A 668 -1.46 7.74 24.07
CA ARG A 668 -0.33 6.99 23.52
C ARG A 668 -0.40 5.56 24.00
N VAL A 669 -0.80 4.67 23.11
CA VAL A 669 -0.94 3.22 23.38
C VAL A 669 -0.02 2.37 22.51
N ASP A 670 0.69 3.01 21.58
CA ASP A 670 1.65 2.40 20.67
C ASP A 670 3.05 2.96 20.95
N PHE A 671 4.05 2.09 20.97
CA PHE A 671 5.35 2.41 21.50
C PHE A 671 6.47 1.80 20.66
N ILE A 672 7.61 2.49 20.66
CA ILE A 672 8.90 1.85 20.42
C ILE A 672 9.65 1.83 21.75
N TYR A 673 9.95 0.65 22.24
CA TYR A 673 10.82 0.43 23.39
C TYR A 673 12.21 0.01 22.93
N SER A 674 13.24 0.46 23.65
CA SER A 674 14.63 0.15 23.35
C SER A 674 15.34 -0.42 24.57
N ARG A 675 16.24 -1.39 24.37
CA ARG A 675 17.08 -1.93 25.44
C ARG A 675 18.50 -2.10 24.92
N LYS A 676 19.46 -1.50 25.63
CA LYS A 676 20.89 -1.44 25.22
C LYS A 676 21.11 -0.77 23.86
N ILE A 677 20.18 0.08 23.48
CA ILE A 677 20.21 0.95 22.31
C ILE A 677 19.84 2.33 22.85
N LEU A 678 20.51 3.38 22.39
CA LEU A 678 20.28 4.73 22.87
C LEU A 678 19.29 5.46 21.95
N PRO A 679 18.08 5.83 22.43
CA PRO A 679 17.20 6.75 21.71
C PRO A 679 17.86 8.12 21.52
N LEU A 680 17.77 8.68 20.31
CA LEU A 680 18.27 10.03 20.01
C LEU A 680 17.12 11.00 19.82
N GLU A 681 16.13 10.61 19.02
CA GLU A 681 14.95 11.41 18.68
C GLU A 681 13.76 10.48 18.41
N SER A 682 12.55 11.01 18.54
CA SER A 682 11.35 10.35 18.04
C SER A 682 10.35 11.37 17.51
N ALA A 683 9.40 10.90 16.70
CA ALA A 683 8.32 11.73 16.18
C ALA A 683 7.04 10.91 15.99
N MET A 684 5.89 11.58 16.12
CA MET A 684 4.61 11.04 15.69
C MET A 684 4.47 11.24 14.17
N LEU A 685 3.99 10.21 13.48
CA LEU A 685 3.79 10.24 12.03
C LEU A 685 2.33 10.00 11.66
N THR A 686 1.86 10.73 10.67
CA THR A 686 0.62 10.41 9.99
C THR A 686 0.82 9.19 9.08
N ILE A 687 -0.17 8.30 9.07
CA ILE A 687 -0.14 6.99 8.39
C ILE A 687 -1.26 6.90 7.37
N GLY A 688 -1.31 7.87 6.45
CA GLY A 688 -2.29 7.91 5.36
C GLY A 688 -3.73 7.82 5.86
N GLY A 689 -4.51 6.90 5.27
CA GLY A 689 -5.93 6.69 5.58
C GLY A 689 -6.23 6.32 7.04
N GLU A 690 -5.26 5.79 7.80
CA GLU A 690 -5.44 5.47 9.23
C GLU A 690 -5.40 6.72 10.12
N SER A 691 -4.75 7.80 9.69
CA SER A 691 -4.74 9.07 10.43
C SER A 691 -5.95 9.95 10.13
N ALA A 692 -6.70 9.63 9.07
CA ALA A 692 -8.02 10.21 8.86
C ALA A 692 -9.02 9.55 9.83
N PRO A 693 -9.92 10.32 10.49
CA PRO A 693 -10.94 9.73 11.35
C PRO A 693 -11.83 8.73 10.59
N ASP A 694 -11.94 7.50 11.11
CA ASP A 694 -12.82 6.47 10.54
C ASP A 694 -14.31 6.77 10.79
N GLU A 695 -15.21 5.85 10.38
CA GLU A 695 -16.67 5.96 10.63
C GLU A 695 -17.02 6.13 12.12
N ARG A 696 -16.12 5.74 13.04
CA ARG A 696 -16.25 5.87 14.50
C ARG A 696 -15.53 7.11 15.05
N GLY A 697 -14.89 7.90 14.19
CA GLY A 697 -14.08 9.06 14.55
C GLY A 697 -12.73 8.70 15.16
N ILE A 698 -12.21 7.49 14.91
CA ILE A 698 -10.93 7.01 15.41
C ILE A 698 -9.83 7.33 14.40
N SER A 699 -8.73 7.92 14.86
CA SER A 699 -7.52 8.17 14.09
C SER A 699 -6.31 7.54 14.77
N ARG A 700 -5.40 6.99 13.97
CA ARG A 700 -4.17 6.34 14.42
C ARG A 700 -2.94 7.02 13.85
N PHE A 701 -1.85 6.99 14.62
CA PHE A 701 -0.58 7.61 14.27
C PHE A 701 0.57 6.65 14.54
N GLY A 702 1.56 6.65 13.65
CA GLY A 702 2.79 5.88 13.82
C GLY A 702 3.80 6.58 14.74
N VAL A 703 4.76 5.82 15.24
CA VAL A 703 5.88 6.34 16.04
C VAL A 703 7.17 6.07 15.30
N LEU A 704 7.90 7.11 14.91
CA LEU A 704 9.25 7.00 14.37
C LEU A 704 10.26 7.22 15.50
N GLY A 705 11.28 6.38 15.59
CA GLY A 705 12.42 6.57 16.48
C GLY A 705 13.73 6.48 15.72
N THR A 706 14.70 7.31 16.13
CA THR A 706 16.09 7.23 15.67
C THR A 706 16.98 6.87 16.85
N PHE A 707 17.94 5.99 16.61
CA PHE A 707 18.71 5.30 17.62
C PHE A 707 20.20 5.28 17.30
N LEU A 708 21.02 5.31 18.34
CA LEU A 708 22.42 4.93 18.26
C LEU A 708 22.59 3.51 18.80
N VAL A 709 23.17 2.63 18.00
CA VAL A 709 23.50 1.25 18.38
C VAL A 709 24.95 1.20 18.85
N PRO A 710 25.20 1.16 20.18
CA PRO A 710 26.55 1.26 20.74
C PRO A 710 27.47 0.11 20.33
#